data_AF-A0A3B8PEX5-F1
#
_entry.id   AF-A0A3B8PEX5-F1
#
_cell.length_a   1.000
_cell.length_b   1.000
_cell.length_c   1.000
_cell.angle_alpha   90.00
_cell.angle_beta   90.00
_cell.angle_gamma   90.00
#
_symmetry.space_group_name_H-M   'P 1'
#
loop_
_entity.id
_entity.type
_entity.pdbx_description
1 polymer ?
#
loop_
_entity_poly.entity_id
_entity_poly.type
_entity_poly.pdbx_seq_one_letter_code
_entity_poly.pdbx_strand_id
1 'polypeptide(L)'
;MRRPAVAILALSLCSTAFAANRFPLVVTEPAGIARHQSPVTSGIPFARGELRSADSVALVASESPGMQIPLQTEILSRWPDGSVKWLLLDFQINLKPNQTSRFFLNYGADVTRQPVSNPIVITDGYEGMTVDSRRLRLHLDRKNFRPLNAVWLDRNSDGRYDKNERITDADSPGLVLTTPSGRSFSAHTSAMHITREQQGPLRACLRLHGSHRDTDGSFFRYVVRLHIFRGLPDIRFDYTFVNDHTPKTMSSVDRLTCRWKLAGNGPFSHHLEGPRKKSTRLFQVDDRQYHIDGEPEGRHAAGWAAAWGANGGLAVGVRHFWQNWPKSLSVDDGQLGIGILPQFAKGTYDGRPIREEAKLYYYLRDGAYSFKLGVAKTHEVWARFLGQPPKPEQLDAHFRGLGQRLLAEPTPQRIADTRVMGDMPPTRPGPTADYDRWFSGFLDKHLRGQDEVREYGLLNYGDWYAIQWDSWGNLEYDTARCFFQQYLRTGDRRFFDRAEIAAKHLVDVDVVHEVNQPIRDYGGSWQIEPGAIWAHSVGHTGGYYGRYDGEKYHDIAPLKMTGAYQLGLVDLGHHWIGGAFDHFLLTGERRTHEVAVMACDAMARRTPTRYTDHLRGIGWPLQMMMAAWDATGDQAYLSAANRQWRRLRQHLDPKKGWVIKLAYGHCSEPSDAGRCRGQNAYMLALTLSGLARYHKATGDPEALQGLTAGIDQLIRDCWNQKHRAYRTTSCKHYRHIPPSGQNSPAALICQAIAYESSLTGNVEHRRIGREALTTLIAAGIKNLPTDNLKGQTGYGSMMFLFTPYGLPLLENQSPRATPPRGR
;
A
#
# COMPACT_ATOMS: atom_id res chain seq x y z
N MET A 1 33.24 84.37 -14.29
CA MET A 1 32.12 83.68 -13.61
C MET A 1 31.92 82.30 -14.21
N ARG A 2 32.35 81.22 -13.55
CA ARG A 2 32.06 79.85 -14.00
C ARG A 2 31.75 78.97 -12.77
N ARG A 3 30.52 78.46 -12.73
CA ARG A 3 30.02 77.48 -11.76
C ARG A 3 30.74 76.13 -11.99
N PRO A 4 31.12 75.36 -10.95
CA PRO A 4 31.49 73.96 -11.12
C PRO A 4 30.29 73.04 -10.85
N ALA A 5 30.23 71.98 -11.64
CA ALA A 5 29.26 70.90 -11.58
C ALA A 5 29.55 69.96 -10.40
N VAL A 6 28.49 69.45 -9.76
CA VAL A 6 28.55 68.33 -8.79
C VAL A 6 28.05 67.09 -9.52
N ALA A 7 28.93 66.12 -9.72
CA ALA A 7 28.60 64.77 -10.17
C ALA A 7 28.26 63.91 -8.95
N ILE A 8 27.04 63.37 -8.90
CA ILE A 8 26.61 62.40 -7.90
C ILE A 8 26.93 61.01 -8.44
N LEU A 9 27.81 60.29 -7.73
CA LEU A 9 28.13 58.89 -7.97
C LEU A 9 26.98 58.02 -7.44
N ALA A 10 26.31 57.27 -8.32
CA ALA A 10 25.35 56.24 -7.92
C ALA A 10 26.12 54.96 -7.51
N LEU A 11 26.05 54.58 -6.23
CA LEU A 11 26.49 53.27 -5.77
C LEU A 11 25.45 52.21 -6.17
N SER A 12 25.86 51.30 -7.05
CA SER A 12 25.15 50.05 -7.33
C SER A 12 25.33 49.11 -6.14
N LEU A 13 24.24 48.83 -5.41
CA LEU A 13 24.16 47.76 -4.43
C LEU A 13 23.95 46.43 -5.17
N CYS A 14 25.03 45.68 -5.39
CA CYS A 14 24.93 44.27 -5.75
C CYS A 14 24.34 43.48 -4.57
N SER A 15 23.07 43.12 -4.65
CA SER A 15 22.47 42.12 -3.77
C SER A 15 23.06 40.74 -4.08
N THR A 16 23.87 40.19 -3.19
CA THR A 16 24.25 38.78 -3.21
C THR A 16 23.04 37.94 -2.80
N ALA A 17 22.17 37.59 -3.75
CA ALA A 17 21.13 36.60 -3.54
C ALA A 17 21.80 35.24 -3.34
N PHE A 18 21.66 34.63 -2.16
CA PHE A 18 21.99 33.23 -1.98
C PHE A 18 21.08 32.41 -2.89
N ALA A 19 21.65 31.55 -3.73
CA ALA A 19 20.86 30.76 -4.67
C ALA A 19 19.96 29.78 -3.90
N ALA A 20 18.65 29.80 -4.16
CA ALA A 20 17.72 28.81 -3.63
C ALA A 20 18.20 27.38 -3.94
N ASN A 21 18.05 26.47 -2.97
CA ASN A 21 18.34 25.06 -3.20
C ASN A 21 17.32 24.50 -4.19
N ARG A 22 17.76 23.59 -5.07
CA ARG A 22 16.88 22.95 -6.07
C ARG A 22 17.35 21.55 -6.44
N PHE A 23 16.42 20.68 -6.79
CA PHE A 23 16.72 19.39 -7.41
C PHE A 23 15.69 19.03 -8.49
N PRO A 24 16.05 18.20 -9.48
CA PRO A 24 15.16 17.85 -10.57
C PRO A 24 14.09 16.83 -10.15
N LEU A 25 12.91 16.97 -10.73
CA LEU A 25 11.82 16.00 -10.72
C LEU A 25 11.44 15.66 -12.16
N VAL A 26 11.01 14.42 -12.39
CA VAL A 26 10.45 13.99 -13.68
C VAL A 26 9.03 13.47 -13.49
N VAL A 27 8.18 13.67 -14.50
CA VAL A 27 6.87 13.04 -14.60
C VAL A 27 6.79 12.38 -15.98
N THR A 28 6.56 11.07 -15.99
CA THR A 28 6.43 10.28 -17.23
C THR A 28 5.01 9.77 -17.39
N GLU A 29 4.46 9.88 -18.60
CA GLU A 29 3.18 9.27 -18.96
C GLU A 29 3.37 7.78 -19.28
N PRO A 30 2.82 6.85 -18.48
CA PRO A 30 3.16 5.43 -18.59
C PRO A 30 2.21 4.61 -19.48
N ALA A 31 1.04 5.15 -19.83
CA ALA A 31 -0.03 4.37 -20.46
C ALA A 31 -0.15 4.58 -21.98
N GLY A 32 0.70 5.40 -22.58
CA GLY A 32 0.64 5.72 -24.02
C GLY A 32 -0.62 6.49 -24.39
N ILE A 33 -1.05 7.45 -23.55
CA ILE A 33 -2.23 8.30 -23.79
C ILE A 33 -1.92 9.78 -23.57
N ALA A 34 -2.76 10.64 -24.15
CA ALA A 34 -2.75 12.05 -23.78
C ALA A 34 -3.32 12.26 -22.37
N ARG A 35 -2.67 13.13 -21.60
CA ARG A 35 -3.08 13.57 -20.26
C ARG A 35 -3.42 15.06 -20.33
N HIS A 36 -4.61 15.42 -19.86
CA HIS A 36 -5.08 16.80 -19.83
C HIS A 36 -5.28 17.23 -18.37
N GLN A 37 -4.51 18.23 -17.93
CA GLN A 37 -4.51 18.78 -16.56
C GLN A 37 -4.54 17.68 -15.48
N SER A 38 -3.90 16.55 -15.76
CA SER A 38 -4.02 15.35 -14.93
C SER A 38 -3.34 15.58 -13.59
N PRO A 39 -3.98 15.18 -12.48
CA PRO A 39 -3.41 15.37 -11.15
C PRO A 39 -2.16 14.51 -10.97
N VAL A 40 -1.14 15.11 -10.39
CA VAL A 40 0.06 14.45 -9.90
C VAL A 40 0.09 14.65 -8.39
N THR A 41 0.09 13.54 -7.67
CA THR A 41 0.19 13.51 -6.21
C THR A 41 1.36 12.60 -5.85
N SER A 42 2.41 13.14 -5.25
CA SER A 42 3.60 12.36 -4.89
C SER A 42 4.28 12.90 -3.65
N GLY A 43 4.66 12.01 -2.75
CA GLY A 43 5.47 12.33 -1.60
C GLY A 43 6.95 12.39 -1.98
N ILE A 44 7.58 13.50 -1.63
CA ILE A 44 8.99 13.79 -1.92
C ILE A 44 9.76 13.83 -0.60
N PRO A 45 10.81 13.01 -0.45
CA PRO A 45 11.59 13.00 0.78
C PRO A 45 12.58 14.16 0.83
N PHE A 46 12.89 14.59 2.06
CA PHE A 46 13.92 15.58 2.37
C PHE A 46 14.85 15.02 3.46
N ALA A 47 16.14 15.36 3.35
CA ALA A 47 17.13 15.02 4.36
C ALA A 47 16.84 15.75 5.68
N ARG A 48 17.34 15.18 6.77
CA ARG A 48 17.27 15.83 8.08
C ARG A 48 17.92 17.22 8.03
N GLY A 49 17.21 18.23 8.53
CA GLY A 49 17.63 19.63 8.53
C GLY A 49 17.48 20.37 7.18
N GLU A 50 17.11 19.69 6.09
CA GLU A 50 17.14 20.27 4.74
C GLU A 50 15.97 21.24 4.46
N LEU A 51 14.77 20.90 4.91
CA LEU A 51 13.56 21.71 4.72
C LEU A 51 12.83 21.88 6.05
N ARG A 52 12.47 23.12 6.40
CA ARG A 52 11.76 23.46 7.65
C ARG A 52 10.27 23.69 7.46
N SER A 53 9.88 24.37 6.39
CA SER A 53 8.50 24.76 6.08
C SER A 53 8.06 24.25 4.71
N ALA A 54 6.81 23.83 4.60
CA ALA A 54 6.17 23.47 3.33
C ALA A 54 5.85 24.70 2.45
N ASP A 55 5.81 25.90 3.03
CA ASP A 55 5.48 27.13 2.30
C ASP A 55 6.66 27.67 1.49
N SER A 56 7.87 27.32 1.90
CA SER A 56 9.13 27.71 1.27
C SER A 56 9.53 26.77 0.12
N VAL A 57 8.55 26.41 -0.73
CA VAL A 57 8.70 25.44 -1.81
C VAL A 57 7.91 25.86 -3.04
N ALA A 58 8.55 25.86 -4.21
CA ALA A 58 7.94 26.16 -5.50
C ALA A 58 8.36 25.14 -6.57
N LEU A 59 7.43 24.78 -7.46
CA LEU A 59 7.70 23.91 -8.61
C LEU A 59 7.82 24.75 -9.87
N VAL A 60 8.84 24.48 -10.69
CA VAL A 60 9.14 25.26 -11.89
C VAL A 60 9.38 24.32 -13.07
N ALA A 61 8.85 24.65 -14.24
CA ALA A 61 9.13 23.89 -15.46
C ALA A 61 10.61 24.06 -15.87
N SER A 62 11.32 22.95 -16.14
CA SER A 62 12.74 23.04 -16.50
C SER A 62 12.98 23.79 -17.82
N GLU A 63 12.05 23.69 -18.77
CA GLU A 63 12.12 24.36 -20.07
C GLU A 63 11.76 25.85 -20.01
N SER A 64 11.19 26.32 -18.89
CA SER A 64 10.81 27.73 -18.70
C SER A 64 10.98 28.11 -17.23
N PRO A 65 12.21 28.36 -16.76
CA PRO A 65 12.52 28.61 -15.35
C PRO A 65 11.80 29.80 -14.70
N GLY A 66 11.21 30.71 -15.49
CA GLY A 66 10.38 31.80 -14.99
C GLY A 66 8.92 31.40 -14.72
N MET A 67 8.48 30.22 -15.15
CA MET A 67 7.10 29.76 -15.02
C MET A 67 6.96 28.82 -13.82
N GLN A 68 6.39 29.33 -12.72
CA GLN A 68 5.98 28.48 -11.60
C GLN A 68 4.75 27.66 -12.01
N ILE A 69 4.78 26.38 -11.66
CA ILE A 69 3.62 25.49 -11.74
C ILE A 69 2.82 25.68 -10.46
N PRO A 70 1.49 25.91 -10.53
CA PRO A 70 0.62 25.91 -9.37
C PRO A 70 0.86 24.65 -8.54
N LEU A 71 1.22 24.85 -7.28
CA LEU A 71 1.62 23.78 -6.38
C LEU A 71 0.84 23.87 -5.07
N GLN A 72 0.38 22.73 -4.59
CA GLN A 72 -0.12 22.52 -3.24
C GLN A 72 0.83 21.55 -2.54
N THR A 73 1.12 21.82 -1.27
CA THR A 73 2.06 21.03 -0.48
C THR A 73 1.49 20.65 0.87
N GLU A 74 1.83 19.47 1.37
CA GLU A 74 1.46 19.03 2.72
C GLU A 74 2.58 18.22 3.37
N ILE A 75 2.86 18.45 4.66
CA ILE A 75 3.85 17.69 5.41
C ILE A 75 3.23 16.38 5.87
N LEU A 76 3.75 15.25 5.39
CA LEU A 76 3.27 13.92 5.79
C LEU A 76 3.99 13.38 7.02
N SER A 77 5.26 13.75 7.19
CA SER A 77 6.11 13.26 8.28
C SER A 77 7.28 14.20 8.53
N ARG A 78 7.83 14.17 9.75
CA ARG A 78 8.96 14.99 10.21
C ARG A 78 10.07 14.14 10.79
N TRP A 79 11.28 14.65 10.68
CA TRP A 79 12.44 14.15 11.42
C TRP A 79 12.35 14.55 12.90
N PRO A 80 13.09 13.87 13.80
CA PRO A 80 13.11 14.23 15.22
C PRO A 80 13.56 15.67 15.54
N ASP A 81 14.29 16.33 14.64
CA ASP A 81 14.68 17.74 14.79
C ASP A 81 13.61 18.74 14.29
N GLY A 82 12.43 18.23 13.94
CA GLY A 82 11.29 18.99 13.43
C GLY A 82 11.35 19.33 11.93
N SER A 83 12.46 19.02 11.23
CA SER A 83 12.54 19.27 9.78
C SER A 83 11.59 18.33 9.03
N VAL A 84 11.17 18.73 7.83
CA VAL A 84 10.31 17.93 6.96
C VAL A 84 11.07 16.67 6.54
N LYS A 85 10.42 15.51 6.70
CA LYS A 85 10.93 14.21 6.23
C LYS A 85 10.28 13.83 4.89
N TRP A 86 8.96 13.98 4.81
CA TRP A 86 8.18 13.72 3.59
C TRP A 86 7.22 14.88 3.33
N LEU A 87 7.26 15.43 2.11
CA LEU A 87 6.38 16.49 1.63
C LEU A 87 5.53 15.95 0.48
N LEU A 88 4.22 15.93 0.64
CA LEU A 88 3.28 15.66 -0.44
C LEU A 88 3.23 16.87 -1.38
N LEU A 89 3.39 16.63 -2.67
CA LEU A 89 3.15 17.59 -3.73
C LEU A 89 1.86 17.23 -4.46
N ASP A 90 0.98 18.20 -4.64
CA ASP A 90 -0.21 18.11 -5.49
C ASP A 90 -0.12 19.20 -6.57
N PHE A 91 -0.11 18.81 -7.84
CA PHE A 91 -0.15 19.72 -8.99
C PHE A 91 -0.83 19.07 -10.20
N GLN A 92 -0.98 19.79 -11.31
CA GLN A 92 -1.64 19.31 -12.52
C GLN A 92 -0.76 19.54 -13.75
N ILE A 93 -0.77 18.58 -14.70
CA ILE A 93 0.11 18.61 -15.88
C ILE A 93 -0.62 18.14 -17.14
N ASN A 94 -0.20 18.67 -18.30
CA ASN A 94 -0.55 18.12 -19.61
C ASN A 94 0.63 17.29 -20.15
N LEU A 95 0.35 16.09 -20.66
CA LEU A 95 1.36 15.22 -21.28
C LEU A 95 0.81 14.63 -22.58
N LYS A 96 1.68 14.52 -23.60
CA LYS A 96 1.45 13.68 -24.76
C LYS A 96 1.68 12.20 -24.40
N PRO A 97 1.18 11.24 -25.21
CA PRO A 97 1.48 9.82 -25.05
C PRO A 97 2.98 9.56 -24.86
N ASN A 98 3.34 8.81 -23.81
CA ASN A 98 4.73 8.45 -23.47
C ASN A 98 5.68 9.64 -23.22
N GLN A 99 5.16 10.85 -23.01
CA GLN A 99 6.00 12.02 -22.75
C GLN A 99 6.57 11.98 -21.34
N THR A 100 7.84 12.36 -21.22
CA THR A 100 8.47 12.74 -19.94
C THR A 100 8.66 14.26 -19.88
N SER A 101 8.13 14.89 -18.83
CA SER A 101 8.37 16.31 -18.53
C SER A 101 9.29 16.45 -17.32
N ARG A 102 10.08 17.53 -17.31
CA ARG A 102 11.09 17.82 -16.28
C ARG A 102 10.75 19.10 -15.53
N PHE A 103 10.97 19.06 -14.22
CA PHE A 103 10.72 20.16 -13.30
C PHE A 103 11.91 20.36 -12.38
N PHE A 104 12.01 21.55 -11.79
CA PHE A 104 12.82 21.81 -10.60
C PHE A 104 11.91 22.08 -9.42
N LEU A 105 12.18 21.40 -8.30
CA LEU A 105 11.61 21.77 -7.01
C LEU A 105 12.60 22.71 -6.32
N ASN A 106 12.24 23.99 -6.24
CA ASN A 106 13.01 25.00 -5.54
C ASN A 106 12.54 25.05 -4.08
N TYR A 107 13.47 25.16 -3.14
CA TYR A 107 13.16 25.24 -1.71
C TYR A 107 14.20 26.06 -0.93
N GLY A 108 13.80 26.59 0.21
CA GLY A 108 14.64 27.41 1.09
C GLY A 108 13.97 28.73 1.48
N ALA A 109 14.55 29.45 2.44
CA ALA A 109 13.93 30.63 3.05
C ALA A 109 13.52 31.71 2.03
N ASP A 110 14.27 31.86 0.93
CA ASP A 110 14.03 32.86 -0.12
C ASP A 110 13.05 32.38 -1.22
N VAL A 111 12.54 31.15 -1.12
CA VAL A 111 11.60 30.60 -2.11
C VAL A 111 10.18 30.97 -1.73
N THR A 112 9.53 31.74 -2.61
CA THR A 112 8.10 32.08 -2.48
C THR A 112 7.29 31.37 -3.56
N ARG A 113 6.28 30.63 -3.12
CA ARG A 113 5.28 29.99 -3.99
C ARG A 113 4.22 31.01 -4.42
N GLN A 114 3.92 31.07 -5.70
CA GLN A 114 2.81 31.89 -6.20
C GLN A 114 1.45 31.38 -5.71
N PRO A 115 0.54 32.27 -5.26
CA PRO A 115 -0.82 31.89 -4.94
C PRO A 115 -1.54 31.29 -6.14
N VAL A 116 -2.35 30.25 -5.88
CA VAL A 116 -3.19 29.64 -6.92
C VAL A 116 -4.42 30.51 -7.14
N SER A 117 -4.61 31.03 -8.36
CA SER A 117 -5.81 31.78 -8.72
C SER A 117 -7.05 30.89 -8.72
N ASN A 118 -8.21 31.42 -8.33
CA ASN A 118 -9.49 30.69 -8.29
C ASN A 118 -9.36 29.30 -7.61
N PRO A 119 -8.98 29.22 -6.33
CA PRO A 119 -8.79 27.95 -5.64
C PRO A 119 -10.12 27.23 -5.42
N ILE A 120 -10.06 25.94 -5.07
CA ILE A 120 -11.23 25.21 -4.56
C ILE A 120 -11.81 25.94 -3.34
N VAL A 121 -13.13 26.07 -3.27
CA VAL A 121 -13.84 26.67 -2.13
C VAL A 121 -14.77 25.65 -1.51
N ILE A 122 -14.70 25.51 -0.19
CA ILE A 122 -15.59 24.67 0.59
C ILE A 122 -16.35 25.57 1.56
N THR A 123 -17.69 25.52 1.50
CA THR A 123 -18.57 26.31 2.35
C THR A 123 -19.46 25.39 3.19
N ASP A 124 -19.47 25.60 4.50
CA ASP A 124 -20.41 24.93 5.39
C ASP A 124 -21.75 25.67 5.38
N GLY A 125 -22.84 24.91 5.25
CA GLY A 125 -24.19 25.38 5.47
C GLY A 125 -24.89 24.54 6.55
N TYR A 126 -26.09 24.98 6.94
CA TYR A 126 -26.93 24.26 7.89
C TYR A 126 -27.37 22.90 7.33
N GLU A 127 -27.78 22.86 6.07
CA GLU A 127 -28.31 21.65 5.41
C GLU A 127 -27.21 20.73 4.84
N GLY A 128 -25.98 21.23 4.66
CA GLY A 128 -24.91 20.45 4.05
C GLY A 128 -23.61 21.21 3.82
N MET A 129 -22.72 20.64 3.01
CA MET A 129 -21.45 21.24 2.60
C MET A 129 -21.44 21.42 1.09
N THR A 130 -21.06 22.61 0.61
CA THR A 130 -20.90 22.88 -0.82
C THR A 130 -19.42 22.97 -1.16
N VAL A 131 -19.00 22.27 -2.22
CA VAL A 131 -17.63 22.35 -2.76
C VAL A 131 -17.70 22.88 -4.18
N ASP A 132 -16.95 23.94 -4.45
CA ASP A 132 -16.80 24.58 -5.75
C ASP A 132 -15.36 24.39 -6.24
N SER A 133 -15.18 23.59 -7.29
CA SER A 133 -13.89 23.29 -7.91
C SER A 133 -13.58 24.19 -9.11
N ARG A 134 -14.41 25.22 -9.35
CA ARG A 134 -14.40 26.11 -10.53
C ARG A 134 -14.86 25.48 -11.84
N ARG A 135 -14.88 24.15 -11.93
CA ARG A 135 -15.52 23.44 -13.04
C ARG A 135 -16.76 22.69 -12.58
N LEU A 136 -16.74 22.19 -11.35
CA LEU A 136 -17.86 21.50 -10.73
C LEU A 136 -18.30 22.23 -9.47
N ARG A 137 -19.60 22.23 -9.22
CA ARG A 137 -20.16 22.47 -7.90
C ARG A 137 -20.84 21.20 -7.42
N LEU A 138 -20.56 20.79 -6.19
CA LEU A 138 -21.25 19.67 -5.57
C LEU A 138 -21.81 20.08 -4.21
N HIS A 139 -22.93 19.49 -3.85
CA HIS A 139 -23.54 19.65 -2.54
C HIS A 139 -23.61 18.30 -1.82
N LEU A 140 -23.15 18.26 -0.58
CA LEU A 140 -23.17 17.10 0.30
C LEU A 140 -24.21 17.32 1.40
N ASP A 141 -25.34 16.63 1.28
CA ASP A 141 -26.40 16.60 2.30
C ASP A 141 -26.01 15.64 3.44
N ARG A 142 -25.98 16.15 4.68
CA ARG A 142 -25.59 15.37 5.87
C ARG A 142 -26.62 14.31 6.29
N LYS A 143 -27.88 14.49 5.90
CA LYS A 143 -29.01 13.63 6.30
C LYS A 143 -29.46 12.67 5.19
N ASN A 144 -29.10 12.95 3.94
CA ASN A 144 -29.47 12.16 2.77
C ASN A 144 -28.25 11.89 1.89
N PHE A 145 -27.26 11.16 2.43
CA PHE A 145 -26.04 10.89 1.69
C PHE A 145 -26.25 9.91 0.53
N ARG A 146 -26.16 10.45 -0.68
CA ARG A 146 -26.12 9.70 -1.94
C ARG A 146 -24.89 10.16 -2.71
N PRO A 147 -23.93 9.28 -3.03
CA PRO A 147 -22.72 9.70 -3.72
C PRO A 147 -23.02 10.48 -5.01
N LEU A 148 -22.51 11.71 -5.10
CA LEU A 148 -22.61 12.55 -6.30
C LEU A 148 -24.05 12.85 -6.77
N ASN A 149 -25.06 12.87 -5.87
CA ASN A 149 -26.47 13.13 -6.24
C ASN A 149 -26.80 14.60 -6.56
N ALA A 150 -25.93 15.53 -6.18
CA ALA A 150 -26.12 16.96 -6.41
C ALA A 150 -24.82 17.54 -6.96
N VAL A 151 -24.61 17.38 -8.27
CA VAL A 151 -23.44 17.91 -8.99
C VAL A 151 -23.88 18.73 -10.19
N TRP A 152 -23.29 19.92 -10.31
CA TRP A 152 -23.42 20.84 -11.44
C TRP A 152 -22.08 20.93 -12.16
N LEU A 153 -22.14 20.99 -13.48
CA LEU A 153 -21.00 21.25 -14.34
C LEU A 153 -21.20 22.62 -14.99
N ASP A 154 -20.27 23.54 -14.77
CA ASP A 154 -20.26 24.82 -15.49
C ASP A 154 -19.94 24.54 -16.97
N ARG A 155 -20.97 24.51 -17.82
CA ARG A 155 -20.85 24.12 -19.23
C ARG A 155 -20.53 25.30 -20.11
N ASN A 156 -21.03 26.48 -19.75
CA ASN A 156 -20.83 27.73 -20.51
C ASN A 156 -19.56 28.50 -20.07
N SER A 157 -18.92 28.05 -18.99
CA SER A 157 -17.70 28.64 -18.39
C SER A 157 -17.89 30.08 -17.89
N ASP A 158 -19.08 30.42 -17.39
CA ASP A 158 -19.40 31.74 -16.84
C ASP A 158 -19.17 31.86 -15.31
N GLY A 159 -18.78 30.76 -14.65
CA GLY A 159 -18.52 30.69 -13.22
C GLY A 159 -19.79 30.64 -12.35
N ARG A 160 -20.97 30.47 -12.96
CA ARG A 160 -22.26 30.24 -12.30
C ARG A 160 -22.68 28.79 -12.53
N TYR A 161 -23.74 28.39 -11.82
CA TYR A 161 -24.24 27.02 -11.83
C TYR A 161 -25.76 27.06 -11.83
N ASP A 162 -26.33 27.20 -13.02
CA ASP A 162 -27.78 27.32 -13.20
C ASP A 162 -28.48 25.96 -12.98
N LYS A 163 -29.81 26.00 -12.76
CA LYS A 163 -30.60 24.78 -12.52
C LYS A 163 -30.50 23.77 -13.67
N ASN A 164 -30.36 24.24 -14.90
CA ASN A 164 -30.21 23.40 -16.11
C ASN A 164 -28.80 22.81 -16.28
N GLU A 165 -27.82 23.23 -15.48
CA GLU A 165 -26.45 22.70 -15.45
C GLU A 165 -26.25 21.59 -14.42
N ARG A 166 -27.31 21.26 -13.66
CA ARG A 166 -27.31 20.09 -12.79
C ARG A 166 -27.23 18.83 -13.65
N ILE A 167 -26.23 17.99 -13.38
CA ILE A 167 -26.01 16.73 -14.12
C ILE A 167 -26.75 15.58 -13.46
N THR A 168 -26.68 15.47 -12.13
CA THR A 168 -27.24 14.32 -11.39
C THR A 168 -28.57 14.66 -10.75
N ASP A 169 -29.51 13.72 -10.83
CA ASP A 169 -30.85 13.84 -10.28
C ASP A 169 -30.86 13.60 -8.76
N ALA A 170 -31.74 14.31 -8.05
CA ALA A 170 -31.89 14.20 -6.60
C ALA A 170 -32.33 12.79 -6.16
N ASP A 171 -33.08 12.10 -7.00
CA ASP A 171 -33.64 10.77 -6.73
C ASP A 171 -32.68 9.63 -7.12
N SER A 172 -31.39 9.94 -7.35
CA SER A 172 -30.36 8.93 -7.62
C SER A 172 -30.37 7.84 -6.53
N PRO A 173 -30.45 6.53 -6.86
CA PRO A 173 -30.59 5.49 -5.83
C PRO A 173 -29.42 5.43 -4.83
N GLY A 174 -28.21 5.80 -5.26
CA GLY A 174 -27.02 5.84 -4.41
C GLY A 174 -26.51 4.43 -4.08
N LEU A 175 -25.97 4.27 -2.87
CA LEU A 175 -25.43 3.00 -2.36
C LEU A 175 -26.50 2.16 -1.68
N VAL A 176 -26.72 0.96 -2.20
CA VAL A 176 -27.71 0.01 -1.68
C VAL A 176 -27.10 -1.39 -1.57
N LEU A 177 -27.15 -1.95 -0.37
CA LEU A 177 -26.75 -3.31 -0.03
C LEU A 177 -28.01 -4.16 0.17
N THR A 178 -28.11 -5.32 -0.49
CA THR A 178 -29.21 -6.28 -0.33
C THR A 178 -28.68 -7.61 0.19
N THR A 179 -29.33 -8.17 1.20
CA THR A 179 -29.02 -9.51 1.73
C THR A 179 -29.73 -10.59 0.92
N PRO A 180 -29.32 -11.88 1.03
CA PRO A 180 -30.02 -12.98 0.35
C PRO A 180 -31.49 -13.15 0.73
N SER A 181 -31.94 -12.58 1.86
CA SER A 181 -33.36 -12.55 2.24
C SER A 181 -34.19 -11.48 1.51
N GLY A 182 -33.58 -10.68 0.63
CA GLY A 182 -34.22 -9.57 -0.09
C GLY A 182 -34.26 -8.24 0.69
N ARG A 183 -33.85 -8.24 1.97
CA ARG A 183 -33.80 -7.03 2.80
C ARG A 183 -32.71 -6.09 2.29
N SER A 184 -33.04 -4.80 2.14
CA SER A 184 -32.15 -3.80 1.53
C SER A 184 -31.83 -2.65 2.48
N PHE A 185 -30.56 -2.30 2.54
CA PHE A 185 -29.97 -1.29 3.41
C PHE A 185 -29.32 -0.21 2.56
N SER A 186 -29.65 1.05 2.80
CA SER A 186 -29.16 2.17 1.98
C SER A 186 -28.22 3.08 2.77
N ALA A 187 -27.27 3.73 2.11
CA ALA A 187 -26.41 4.72 2.77
C ALA A 187 -27.17 6.00 3.14
N HIS A 188 -28.14 6.41 2.31
CA HIS A 188 -28.85 7.68 2.44
C HIS A 188 -29.84 7.76 3.60
N THR A 189 -30.16 6.62 4.22
CA THR A 189 -31.00 6.52 5.42
C THR A 189 -30.18 6.66 6.71
N SER A 190 -28.85 6.74 6.60
CA SER A 190 -27.94 6.98 7.72
C SER A 190 -27.56 8.45 7.81
N ALA A 191 -27.40 8.94 9.04
CA ALA A 191 -26.68 10.18 9.26
C ALA A 191 -25.22 9.97 8.82
N MET A 192 -24.69 10.94 8.08
CA MET A 192 -23.33 10.91 7.58
C MET A 192 -22.48 11.92 8.33
N HIS A 193 -21.28 11.52 8.75
CA HIS A 193 -20.27 12.46 9.21
C HIS A 193 -19.28 12.78 8.10
N ILE A 194 -18.85 14.04 8.03
CA ILE A 194 -17.91 14.54 7.03
C ILE A 194 -16.70 15.13 7.75
N THR A 195 -15.51 14.66 7.39
CA THR A 195 -14.23 15.18 7.84
C THR A 195 -13.45 15.70 6.65
N ARG A 196 -12.83 16.88 6.78
CA ARG A 196 -11.88 17.40 5.80
C ARG A 196 -10.51 16.80 6.07
N GLU A 197 -10.14 15.75 5.34
CA GLU A 197 -8.81 15.14 5.45
C GLU A 197 -7.74 15.98 4.74
N GLN A 198 -8.12 16.70 3.68
CA GLN A 198 -7.26 17.63 2.97
C GLN A 198 -8.10 18.78 2.40
N GLN A 199 -7.64 20.02 2.59
CA GLN A 199 -8.24 21.21 1.97
C GLN A 199 -7.12 22.11 1.45
N GLY A 200 -6.84 22.04 0.15
CA GLY A 200 -5.92 22.95 -0.49
C GLY A 200 -6.48 23.53 -1.79
N PRO A 201 -5.73 24.43 -2.43
CA PRO A 201 -6.24 25.20 -3.57
C PRO A 201 -6.42 24.37 -4.85
N LEU A 202 -5.70 23.26 -5.00
CA LEU A 202 -5.70 22.41 -6.20
C LEU A 202 -6.46 21.10 -5.98
N ARG A 203 -6.44 20.57 -4.76
CA ARG A 203 -7.09 19.31 -4.39
C ARG A 203 -7.68 19.39 -2.98
N ALA A 204 -8.88 18.84 -2.84
CA ALA A 204 -9.52 18.58 -1.55
C ALA A 204 -9.83 17.08 -1.41
N CYS A 205 -9.73 16.57 -0.18
CA CYS A 205 -10.16 15.22 0.21
C CYS A 205 -11.16 15.32 1.36
N LEU A 206 -12.38 14.86 1.12
CA LEU A 206 -13.42 14.74 2.13
C LEU A 206 -13.64 13.28 2.46
N ARG A 207 -13.50 12.91 3.73
CA ARG A 207 -13.86 11.59 4.25
C ARG A 207 -15.27 11.63 4.79
N LEU A 208 -16.11 10.73 4.31
CA LEU A 208 -17.48 10.56 4.72
C LEU A 208 -17.66 9.15 5.27
N HIS A 209 -18.37 8.98 6.38
CA HIS A 209 -18.69 7.65 6.88
C HIS A 209 -20.09 7.56 7.47
N GLY A 210 -20.60 6.34 7.52
CA GLY A 210 -21.91 5.99 8.05
C GLY A 210 -22.15 4.49 7.92
N SER A 211 -23.41 4.07 7.91
CA SER A 211 -23.78 2.66 7.76
C SER A 211 -24.85 2.46 6.71
N HIS A 212 -24.85 1.32 6.03
CA HIS A 212 -26.01 0.90 5.27
C HIS A 212 -27.12 0.55 6.25
N ARG A 213 -28.26 1.26 6.15
CA ARG A 213 -29.34 1.19 7.13
C ARG A 213 -30.72 1.04 6.48
N ASP A 214 -31.64 0.42 7.20
CA ASP A 214 -33.07 0.49 6.96
C ASP A 214 -33.82 0.85 8.27
N THR A 215 -35.13 0.62 8.32
CA THR A 215 -35.95 0.93 9.51
C THR A 215 -35.55 0.13 10.74
N ASP A 216 -35.04 -1.09 10.57
CA ASP A 216 -34.86 -2.04 11.68
C ASP A 216 -33.39 -2.20 12.09
N GLY A 217 -32.44 -1.57 11.39
CA GLY A 217 -31.05 -1.51 11.83
C GLY A 217 -30.01 -1.26 10.74
N SER A 218 -28.74 -1.40 11.11
CA SER A 218 -27.59 -1.30 10.22
C SER A 218 -27.04 -2.67 9.85
N PHE A 219 -26.42 -2.76 8.67
CA PHE A 219 -25.72 -3.96 8.24
C PHE A 219 -24.20 -3.76 8.22
N PHE A 220 -23.65 -3.15 7.15
CA PHE A 220 -22.22 -2.84 7.02
C PHE A 220 -21.98 -1.33 7.11
N ARG A 221 -20.92 -0.90 7.79
CA ARG A 221 -20.42 0.48 7.66
C ARG A 221 -19.83 0.76 6.27
N TYR A 222 -19.95 2.00 5.84
CA TYR A 222 -19.26 2.53 4.68
C TYR A 222 -18.29 3.65 5.08
N VAL A 223 -17.20 3.73 4.32
CA VAL A 223 -16.32 4.90 4.31
C VAL A 223 -16.16 5.33 2.86
N VAL A 224 -16.33 6.61 2.59
CA VAL A 224 -16.13 7.23 1.28
C VAL A 224 -15.03 8.27 1.41
N ARG A 225 -14.10 8.32 0.46
CA ARG A 225 -13.22 9.47 0.27
C ARG A 225 -13.49 10.11 -1.08
N LEU A 226 -13.90 11.37 -1.05
CA LEU A 226 -14.11 12.20 -2.24
C LEU A 226 -12.88 13.06 -2.47
N HIS A 227 -12.21 12.84 -3.59
CA HIS A 227 -11.13 13.69 -4.06
C HIS A 227 -11.63 14.59 -5.19
N ILE A 228 -11.56 15.89 -4.94
CA ILE A 228 -11.99 16.94 -5.85
C ILE A 228 -10.78 17.71 -6.32
N PHE A 229 -10.71 17.95 -7.63
CA PHE A 229 -9.57 18.60 -8.28
C PHE A 229 -10.01 19.92 -8.91
N ARG A 230 -9.20 20.96 -8.76
CA ARG A 230 -9.46 22.28 -9.32
C ARG A 230 -9.54 22.21 -10.85
N GLY A 231 -10.59 22.80 -11.41
CA GLY A 231 -10.78 22.97 -12.85
C GLY A 231 -11.07 21.69 -13.64
N LEU A 232 -11.03 20.51 -13.01
CA LEU A 232 -11.34 19.25 -13.68
C LEU A 232 -12.82 18.92 -13.58
N PRO A 233 -13.38 18.27 -14.62
CA PRO A 233 -14.71 17.68 -14.58
C PRO A 233 -14.69 16.27 -13.94
N ASP A 234 -13.66 15.94 -13.15
CA ASP A 234 -13.43 14.61 -12.60
C ASP A 234 -13.52 14.63 -11.07
N ILE A 235 -14.17 13.61 -10.50
CA ILE A 235 -14.17 13.32 -9.07
C ILE A 235 -13.74 11.87 -8.88
N ARG A 236 -12.72 11.64 -8.02
CA ARG A 236 -12.39 10.30 -7.53
C ARG A 236 -13.16 10.02 -6.25
N PHE A 237 -13.85 8.89 -6.22
CA PHE A 237 -14.68 8.40 -5.13
C PHE A 237 -14.15 7.02 -4.71
N ASP A 238 -13.44 6.98 -3.59
CA ASP A 238 -12.96 5.72 -3.02
C ASP A 238 -14.00 5.22 -2.02
N TYR A 239 -14.68 4.12 -2.34
CA TYR A 239 -15.73 3.53 -1.51
C TYR A 239 -15.23 2.26 -0.83
N THR A 240 -15.29 2.24 0.48
CA THR A 240 -15.00 1.08 1.32
C THR A 240 -16.27 0.59 1.99
N PHE A 241 -16.58 -0.72 1.87
CA PHE A 241 -17.46 -1.39 2.84
C PHE A 241 -16.63 -2.10 3.90
N VAL A 242 -17.14 -2.15 5.13
CA VAL A 242 -16.55 -2.97 6.20
C VAL A 242 -17.65 -3.82 6.84
N ASN A 243 -17.41 -5.11 6.96
CA ASN A 243 -18.31 -6.02 7.67
C ASN A 243 -18.10 -5.84 9.18
N ASP A 244 -18.92 -5.00 9.80
CA ASP A 244 -19.00 -4.77 11.25
C ASP A 244 -20.31 -5.33 11.84
N HIS A 245 -20.97 -6.25 11.14
CA HIS A 245 -22.21 -6.87 11.59
C HIS A 245 -21.95 -7.94 12.68
N THR A 246 -21.67 -7.47 13.90
CA THR A 246 -21.26 -8.30 15.06
C THR A 246 -22.16 -9.47 15.45
N PRO A 247 -23.48 -9.50 15.17
CA PRO A 247 -24.32 -10.66 15.49
C PRO A 247 -23.91 -11.96 14.80
N LYS A 248 -23.14 -11.90 13.70
CA LYS A 248 -22.67 -13.06 12.96
C LYS A 248 -21.17 -12.98 12.68
N THR A 249 -20.50 -14.13 12.72
CA THR A 249 -19.10 -14.22 12.29
C THR A 249 -18.97 -14.23 10.77
N MET A 250 -19.95 -14.80 10.07
CA MET A 250 -20.04 -14.80 8.61
C MET A 250 -21.33 -14.09 8.19
N SER A 251 -21.20 -13.03 7.40
CA SER A 251 -22.32 -12.23 6.89
C SER A 251 -22.48 -12.48 5.39
N SER A 252 -23.72 -12.75 4.96
CA SER A 252 -24.01 -12.95 3.53
C SER A 252 -24.60 -11.70 2.89
N VAL A 253 -24.16 -11.42 1.67
CA VAL A 253 -24.65 -10.32 0.82
C VAL A 253 -25.08 -10.90 -0.52
N ASP A 254 -26.22 -10.49 -1.07
CA ASP A 254 -26.65 -10.85 -2.43
C ASP A 254 -26.06 -9.85 -3.44
N ARG A 255 -26.20 -8.56 -3.15
CA ARG A 255 -25.64 -7.49 -3.98
C ARG A 255 -25.35 -6.21 -3.21
N LEU A 256 -24.44 -5.42 -3.77
CA LEU A 256 -24.13 -4.06 -3.36
C LEU A 256 -23.91 -3.23 -4.61
N THR A 257 -24.72 -2.19 -4.78
CA THR A 257 -24.73 -1.36 -6.00
C THR A 257 -24.54 0.11 -5.66
N CYS A 258 -23.90 0.86 -6.55
CA CYS A 258 -23.90 2.31 -6.56
C CYS A 258 -24.55 2.78 -7.86
N ARG A 259 -25.66 3.51 -7.78
CA ARG A 259 -26.43 3.94 -8.95
C ARG A 259 -26.68 5.44 -8.97
N TRP A 260 -26.67 5.99 -10.18
CA TRP A 260 -26.94 7.39 -10.47
C TRP A 260 -28.04 7.53 -11.50
N LYS A 261 -28.79 8.62 -11.38
CA LYS A 261 -29.75 9.07 -12.39
C LYS A 261 -29.31 10.46 -12.88
N LEU A 262 -29.40 10.69 -14.18
CA LEU A 262 -29.16 11.99 -14.79
C LEU A 262 -30.38 12.89 -14.63
N ALA A 263 -30.14 14.18 -14.42
CA ALA A 263 -31.20 15.16 -14.40
C ALA A 263 -31.76 15.41 -15.82
N GLY A 264 -33.07 15.70 -15.90
CA GLY A 264 -33.79 15.96 -17.15
C GLY A 264 -34.70 14.80 -17.57
N ASN A 265 -35.44 14.99 -18.67
CA ASN A 265 -36.53 14.08 -19.09
C ASN A 265 -36.18 13.25 -20.34
N GLY A 266 -34.89 13.16 -20.71
CA GLY A 266 -34.44 12.47 -21.92
C GLY A 266 -34.73 13.24 -23.23
N PRO A 267 -34.51 12.60 -24.39
CA PRO A 267 -33.96 11.25 -24.55
C PRO A 267 -32.49 11.19 -24.09
N PHE A 268 -32.09 10.02 -23.57
CA PHE A 268 -30.72 9.77 -23.15
C PHE A 268 -29.98 8.85 -24.13
N SER A 269 -28.68 9.05 -24.26
CA SER A 269 -27.76 8.16 -24.96
C SER A 269 -26.91 7.38 -23.96
N HIS A 270 -26.65 6.11 -24.24
CA HIS A 270 -25.98 5.19 -23.32
C HIS A 270 -24.76 4.55 -23.94
N HIS A 271 -23.69 4.49 -23.17
CA HIS A 271 -22.45 3.84 -23.55
C HIS A 271 -22.06 2.86 -22.45
N LEU A 272 -21.78 1.63 -22.85
CA LEU A 272 -21.18 0.60 -22.00
C LEU A 272 -19.98 0.07 -22.78
N GLU A 273 -18.84 0.70 -22.55
CA GLU A 273 -17.60 0.59 -23.36
C GLU A 273 -17.75 1.00 -24.84
N GLY A 274 -18.97 1.38 -25.23
CA GLY A 274 -19.38 1.74 -26.57
C GLY A 274 -20.91 1.93 -26.62
N PRO A 275 -21.46 2.47 -27.71
CA PRO A 275 -22.89 2.82 -27.78
C PRO A 275 -23.82 1.63 -27.55
N ARG A 276 -24.91 1.83 -26.78
CA ARG A 276 -25.96 0.83 -26.52
C ARG A 276 -27.34 1.41 -26.86
N LYS A 277 -28.17 0.60 -27.53
CA LYS A 277 -29.51 1.00 -27.99
C LYS A 277 -30.63 0.69 -26.99
N LYS A 278 -30.35 -0.14 -25.99
CA LYS A 278 -31.30 -0.62 -24.98
C LYS A 278 -30.61 -0.63 -23.62
N SER A 279 -31.38 -0.86 -22.56
CA SER A 279 -30.83 -1.21 -21.25
C SER A 279 -29.88 -2.39 -21.39
N THR A 280 -28.67 -2.27 -20.86
CA THR A 280 -27.61 -3.25 -21.03
C THR A 280 -26.82 -3.39 -19.75
N ARG A 281 -26.45 -4.62 -19.40
CA ARG A 281 -25.61 -4.94 -18.26
C ARG A 281 -24.38 -5.74 -18.69
N LEU A 282 -23.21 -5.25 -18.32
CA LEU A 282 -21.94 -5.96 -18.39
C LEU A 282 -21.67 -6.61 -17.03
N PHE A 283 -21.24 -7.88 -17.04
CA PHE A 283 -20.86 -8.62 -15.85
C PHE A 283 -19.51 -9.30 -16.05
N GLN A 284 -18.47 -8.79 -15.39
CA GLN A 284 -17.20 -9.48 -15.28
C GLN A 284 -17.34 -10.64 -14.29
N VAL A 285 -17.41 -11.86 -14.81
CA VAL A 285 -17.65 -13.08 -14.03
C VAL A 285 -16.38 -13.47 -13.28
N ASP A 286 -15.25 -13.55 -13.99
CA ASP A 286 -13.92 -13.83 -13.45
C ASP A 286 -12.81 -13.19 -14.33
N ASP A 287 -11.53 -13.47 -14.08
CA ASP A 287 -10.38 -12.99 -14.88
C ASP A 287 -10.29 -13.61 -16.30
N ARG A 288 -11.25 -14.44 -16.69
CA ARG A 288 -11.24 -15.16 -17.97
C ARG A 288 -12.44 -14.85 -18.83
N GLN A 289 -13.51 -14.30 -18.25
CA GLN A 289 -14.70 -13.94 -19.02
C GLN A 289 -15.52 -12.81 -18.40
N TYR A 290 -16.12 -12.01 -19.29
CA TYR A 290 -17.24 -11.15 -18.98
C TYR A 290 -18.38 -11.37 -19.97
N HIS A 291 -19.59 -11.09 -19.49
CA HIS A 291 -20.83 -11.27 -20.24
C HIS A 291 -21.52 -9.91 -20.46
N ILE A 292 -22.26 -9.78 -21.55
CA ILE A 292 -23.20 -8.68 -21.80
C ILE A 292 -24.60 -9.28 -21.92
N ASP A 293 -25.52 -8.80 -21.09
CA ASP A 293 -26.92 -9.28 -21.04
C ASP A 293 -27.04 -10.82 -20.88
N GLY A 294 -26.05 -11.44 -20.23
CA GLY A 294 -25.99 -12.89 -19.99
C GLY A 294 -25.15 -13.67 -21.02
N GLU A 295 -24.79 -13.05 -22.14
CA GLU A 295 -24.01 -13.69 -23.20
C GLU A 295 -22.51 -13.42 -23.07
N PRO A 296 -21.62 -14.42 -23.22
CA PRO A 296 -20.18 -14.20 -23.20
C PRO A 296 -19.70 -13.29 -24.33
N GLU A 297 -18.95 -12.23 -23.98
CA GLU A 297 -18.46 -11.23 -24.95
C GLU A 297 -16.93 -11.22 -25.06
N GLY A 298 -16.21 -11.41 -23.95
CA GLY A 298 -14.74 -11.37 -23.98
C GLY A 298 -14.09 -11.70 -22.65
N ARG A 299 -12.77 -11.48 -22.57
CA ARG A 299 -11.97 -11.85 -21.39
C ARG A 299 -11.97 -10.78 -20.30
N HIS A 300 -11.55 -9.56 -20.64
CA HIS A 300 -11.43 -8.44 -19.69
C HIS A 300 -12.20 -7.23 -20.21
N ALA A 301 -13.19 -6.78 -19.46
CA ALA A 301 -13.91 -5.55 -19.73
C ALA A 301 -13.02 -4.32 -19.47
N ALA A 302 -13.20 -3.25 -20.24
CA ALA A 302 -12.52 -1.96 -20.03
C ALA A 302 -12.94 -1.27 -18.71
N GLY A 303 -14.15 -1.54 -18.22
CA GLY A 303 -14.62 -1.18 -16.89
C GLY A 303 -15.18 0.23 -16.76
N TRP A 304 -15.83 0.77 -17.80
CA TRP A 304 -16.54 2.05 -17.74
C TRP A 304 -17.90 2.07 -18.45
N ALA A 305 -18.78 2.97 -17.99
CA ALA A 305 -20.10 3.22 -18.56
C ALA A 305 -20.39 4.74 -18.57
N ALA A 306 -21.21 5.21 -19.50
CA ALA A 306 -21.61 6.61 -19.57
C ALA A 306 -23.07 6.77 -20.04
N ALA A 307 -23.69 7.85 -19.58
CA ALA A 307 -24.99 8.30 -20.04
C ALA A 307 -24.94 9.80 -20.33
N TRP A 308 -25.74 10.26 -21.29
CA TRP A 308 -25.77 11.65 -21.72
C TRP A 308 -27.17 12.09 -22.14
N GLY A 309 -27.55 13.33 -21.82
CA GLY A 309 -28.78 13.97 -22.27
C GLY A 309 -28.64 15.50 -22.41
N ALA A 310 -29.76 16.22 -22.52
CA ALA A 310 -29.76 17.66 -22.76
C ALA A 310 -29.06 18.50 -21.66
N ASN A 311 -29.13 18.04 -20.40
CA ASN A 311 -28.50 18.73 -19.27
C ASN A 311 -27.01 18.38 -19.09
N GLY A 312 -26.47 17.46 -19.89
CA GLY A 312 -25.12 16.97 -19.76
C GLY A 312 -25.06 15.46 -19.56
N GLY A 313 -23.92 14.95 -19.09
CA GLY A 313 -23.77 13.52 -18.87
C GLY A 313 -22.75 13.17 -17.81
N LEU A 314 -22.71 11.88 -17.50
CA LEU A 314 -21.83 11.28 -16.51
C LEU A 314 -21.21 10.03 -17.13
N ALA A 315 -19.90 9.89 -16.98
CA ALA A 315 -19.20 8.64 -17.18
C ALA A 315 -18.63 8.15 -15.84
N VAL A 316 -18.72 6.86 -15.57
CA VAL A 316 -18.15 6.23 -14.38
C VAL A 316 -17.27 5.06 -14.80
N GLY A 317 -16.15 4.88 -14.11
CA GLY A 317 -15.26 3.74 -14.30
C GLY A 317 -14.63 3.31 -12.99
N VAL A 318 -14.34 2.02 -12.87
CA VAL A 318 -13.72 1.45 -11.67
C VAL A 318 -12.28 1.09 -11.99
N ARG A 319 -11.33 1.64 -11.24
CA ARG A 319 -9.93 1.27 -11.40
C ARG A 319 -9.75 -0.19 -10.97
N HIS A 320 -9.03 -0.96 -11.79
CA HIS A 320 -8.84 -2.40 -11.61
C HIS A 320 -10.16 -3.21 -11.62
N PHE A 321 -11.08 -2.85 -12.53
CA PHE A 321 -12.41 -3.47 -12.66
C PHE A 321 -12.35 -4.99 -12.80
N TRP A 322 -11.69 -5.51 -13.84
CA TRP A 322 -11.67 -6.94 -14.07
C TRP A 322 -10.81 -7.69 -13.07
N GLN A 323 -9.74 -7.06 -12.55
CA GLN A 323 -8.86 -7.67 -11.56
C GLN A 323 -9.57 -7.91 -10.22
N ASN A 324 -10.58 -7.10 -9.87
CA ASN A 324 -11.39 -7.24 -8.66
C ASN A 324 -12.75 -7.89 -8.93
N TRP A 325 -12.83 -8.78 -9.92
CA TRP A 325 -14.03 -9.56 -10.22
C TRP A 325 -14.57 -10.28 -8.96
N PRO A 326 -15.88 -10.53 -8.86
CA PRO A 326 -16.92 -10.15 -9.81
C PRO A 326 -17.24 -8.65 -9.75
N LYS A 327 -17.56 -8.05 -10.90
CA LYS A 327 -18.01 -6.65 -11.03
C LYS A 327 -19.05 -6.50 -12.14
N SER A 328 -19.96 -5.54 -12.03
CA SER A 328 -20.87 -5.23 -13.13
C SER A 328 -20.99 -3.74 -13.39
N LEU A 329 -21.38 -3.42 -14.62
CA LEU A 329 -21.79 -2.08 -15.05
C LEU A 329 -23.15 -2.20 -15.73
N SER A 330 -24.01 -1.22 -15.53
CA SER A 330 -25.33 -1.18 -16.16
C SER A 330 -25.65 0.22 -16.64
N VAL A 331 -26.26 0.29 -17.82
CA VAL A 331 -26.84 1.51 -18.38
C VAL A 331 -28.31 1.28 -18.70
N ASP A 332 -29.13 2.27 -18.41
CA ASP A 332 -30.58 2.29 -18.68
C ASP A 332 -31.02 3.75 -18.88
N ASP A 333 -32.28 4.01 -19.23
CA ASP A 333 -32.80 5.34 -19.57
C ASP A 333 -32.43 6.41 -18.51
N GLY A 334 -31.45 7.24 -18.83
CA GLY A 334 -30.85 8.24 -17.94
C GLY A 334 -30.14 7.71 -16.69
N GLN A 335 -29.93 6.39 -16.56
CA GLN A 335 -29.37 5.76 -15.36
C GLN A 335 -28.07 5.01 -15.61
N LEU A 336 -27.20 5.04 -14.60
CA LEU A 336 -25.91 4.34 -14.57
C LEU A 336 -25.80 3.56 -13.26
N GLY A 337 -25.17 2.39 -13.32
CA GLY A 337 -24.97 1.55 -12.15
C GLY A 337 -23.64 0.82 -12.16
N ILE A 338 -23.01 0.76 -11.00
CA ILE A 338 -21.89 -0.13 -10.71
C ILE A 338 -22.39 -1.20 -9.74
N GLY A 339 -22.26 -2.46 -10.12
CA GLY A 339 -22.32 -3.57 -9.18
C GLY A 339 -20.96 -3.71 -8.51
N ILE A 340 -20.83 -3.16 -7.31
CA ILE A 340 -19.64 -3.32 -6.47
C ILE A 340 -19.54 -4.79 -6.04
N LEU A 341 -20.67 -5.34 -5.60
CA LEU A 341 -20.92 -6.77 -5.44
C LEU A 341 -22.12 -7.08 -6.35
N PRO A 342 -21.91 -7.43 -7.63
CA PRO A 342 -23.02 -7.72 -8.53
C PRO A 342 -23.78 -8.98 -8.12
N GLN A 343 -25.09 -8.98 -8.31
CA GLN A 343 -25.89 -10.20 -8.20
C GLN A 343 -25.48 -11.20 -9.28
N PHE A 344 -25.49 -12.49 -8.92
CA PHE A 344 -25.24 -13.62 -9.81
C PHE A 344 -26.18 -14.78 -9.46
N ALA A 345 -26.38 -15.71 -10.39
CA ALA A 345 -27.28 -16.84 -10.18
C ALA A 345 -26.65 -17.89 -9.26
N LYS A 346 -27.47 -18.60 -8.48
CA LYS A 346 -27.01 -19.79 -7.76
C LYS A 346 -26.40 -20.79 -8.75
N GLY A 347 -25.28 -21.42 -8.39
CA GLY A 347 -24.55 -22.32 -9.29
C GLY A 347 -23.44 -21.65 -10.11
N THR A 348 -23.36 -20.32 -10.22
CA THR A 348 -22.34 -19.65 -11.07
C THR A 348 -20.90 -20.02 -10.66
N TYR A 349 -20.63 -20.12 -9.36
CA TYR A 349 -19.29 -20.41 -8.82
C TYR A 349 -19.20 -21.76 -8.10
N ASP A 350 -20.30 -22.51 -8.03
CA ASP A 350 -20.39 -23.75 -7.25
C ASP A 350 -19.81 -24.95 -8.04
N GLY A 351 -19.52 -26.05 -7.34
CA GLY A 351 -19.09 -27.32 -7.97
C GLY A 351 -17.66 -27.34 -8.49
N ARG A 352 -16.84 -26.35 -8.15
CA ARG A 352 -15.41 -26.31 -8.49
C ARG A 352 -14.62 -27.30 -7.65
N PRO A 353 -13.47 -27.82 -8.15
CA PRO A 353 -12.56 -28.58 -7.30
C PRO A 353 -12.18 -27.77 -6.05
N ILE A 354 -12.16 -28.40 -4.88
CA ILE A 354 -12.03 -27.70 -3.59
C ILE A 354 -10.80 -26.78 -3.50
N ARG A 355 -9.67 -27.15 -4.13
CA ARG A 355 -8.48 -26.30 -4.18
C ARG A 355 -8.66 -25.05 -5.04
N GLU A 356 -9.45 -25.13 -6.11
CA GLU A 356 -9.77 -23.96 -6.93
C GLU A 356 -10.79 -23.07 -6.21
N GLU A 357 -11.81 -23.67 -5.59
CA GLU A 357 -12.79 -22.95 -4.78
C GLU A 357 -12.13 -22.20 -3.62
N ALA A 358 -11.34 -22.89 -2.80
CA ALA A 358 -10.65 -22.31 -1.65
C ALA A 358 -9.66 -21.20 -2.01
N LYS A 359 -9.16 -21.19 -3.26
CA LYS A 359 -8.30 -20.13 -3.79
C LYS A 359 -9.11 -18.94 -4.30
N LEU A 360 -10.06 -19.17 -5.20
CA LEU A 360 -10.69 -18.11 -6.01
C LEU A 360 -12.09 -17.73 -5.57
N TYR A 361 -12.89 -18.69 -5.12
CA TYR A 361 -14.35 -18.56 -5.01
C TYR A 361 -14.89 -18.76 -3.59
N TYR A 362 -14.04 -18.93 -2.57
CA TYR A 362 -14.43 -19.22 -1.19
C TYR A 362 -15.45 -18.23 -0.59
N TYR A 363 -15.44 -16.98 -1.05
CA TYR A 363 -16.37 -15.91 -0.65
C TYR A 363 -17.60 -15.79 -1.58
N LEU A 364 -17.75 -16.66 -2.58
CA LEU A 364 -18.80 -16.68 -3.61
C LEU A 364 -19.43 -18.09 -3.67
N ARG A 365 -20.45 -18.34 -2.86
CA ARG A 365 -21.07 -19.68 -2.76
C ARG A 365 -22.58 -19.55 -2.65
N ASP A 366 -23.30 -20.51 -3.21
CA ASP A 366 -24.76 -20.61 -3.10
C ASP A 366 -25.52 -19.36 -3.61
N GLY A 367 -24.99 -18.68 -4.62
CA GLY A 367 -25.59 -17.46 -5.18
C GLY A 367 -25.41 -16.22 -4.32
N ALA A 368 -24.52 -16.23 -3.32
CA ALA A 368 -24.28 -15.10 -2.44
C ALA A 368 -22.78 -14.89 -2.16
N TYR A 369 -22.46 -13.68 -1.72
CA TYR A 369 -21.18 -13.36 -1.11
C TYR A 369 -21.21 -13.76 0.36
N SER A 370 -20.10 -14.26 0.90
CA SER A 370 -19.94 -14.55 2.32
C SER A 370 -18.65 -13.89 2.84
N PHE A 371 -18.78 -13.02 3.84
CA PHE A 371 -17.65 -12.29 4.41
C PHE A 371 -17.51 -12.58 5.90
N LYS A 372 -16.28 -12.85 6.34
CA LYS A 372 -15.97 -12.90 7.76
C LYS A 372 -16.07 -11.51 8.39
N LEU A 373 -16.48 -11.45 9.65
CA LEU A 373 -16.52 -10.20 10.43
C LEU A 373 -15.13 -9.56 10.42
N GLY A 374 -15.11 -8.25 10.23
CA GLY A 374 -13.88 -7.45 10.13
C GLY A 374 -13.26 -7.40 8.74
N VAL A 375 -13.77 -8.10 7.72
CA VAL A 375 -13.31 -7.89 6.32
C VAL A 375 -13.71 -6.50 5.83
N ALA A 376 -12.80 -5.81 5.15
CA ALA A 376 -13.09 -4.59 4.40
C ALA A 376 -12.64 -4.71 2.94
N LYS A 377 -13.21 -3.87 2.07
CA LYS A 377 -12.69 -3.71 0.71
C LYS A 377 -12.99 -2.33 0.15
N THR A 378 -11.97 -1.71 -0.46
CA THR A 378 -12.04 -0.41 -1.11
C THR A 378 -12.10 -0.53 -2.63
N HIS A 379 -12.94 0.31 -3.23
CA HIS A 379 -13.15 0.43 -4.66
C HIS A 379 -12.88 1.86 -5.09
N GLU A 380 -11.86 2.05 -5.93
CA GLU A 380 -11.52 3.37 -6.51
C GLU A 380 -12.38 3.59 -7.76
N VAL A 381 -13.39 4.45 -7.65
CA VAL A 381 -14.29 4.83 -8.74
C VAL A 381 -13.95 6.24 -9.20
N TRP A 382 -13.95 6.45 -10.50
CA TRP A 382 -13.79 7.76 -11.10
C TRP A 382 -15.07 8.16 -11.83
N ALA A 383 -15.56 9.35 -11.53
CA ALA A 383 -16.71 9.96 -12.16
C ALA A 383 -16.25 11.17 -12.98
N ARG A 384 -16.54 11.15 -14.28
CA ARG A 384 -16.27 12.23 -15.23
C ARG A 384 -17.56 12.85 -15.70
N PHE A 385 -17.73 14.14 -15.42
CA PHE A 385 -18.88 14.92 -15.86
C PHE A 385 -18.64 15.42 -17.27
N LEU A 386 -19.61 15.21 -18.13
CA LEU A 386 -19.52 15.48 -19.54
C LEU A 386 -20.22 16.81 -19.81
N GLY A 387 -19.60 17.67 -20.61
CA GLY A 387 -20.23 18.88 -21.16
C GLY A 387 -20.61 18.75 -22.64
N GLN A 388 -20.20 17.66 -23.29
CA GLN A 388 -20.50 17.34 -24.69
C GLN A 388 -20.76 15.83 -24.83
N PRO A 389 -21.43 15.39 -25.91
CA PRO A 389 -21.63 13.98 -26.19
C PRO A 389 -20.31 13.18 -26.15
N PRO A 390 -20.26 12.04 -25.44
CA PRO A 390 -19.02 11.29 -25.26
C PRO A 390 -18.58 10.58 -26.55
N LYS A 391 -17.27 10.59 -26.79
CA LYS A 391 -16.61 9.70 -27.76
C LYS A 391 -16.05 8.47 -27.03
N PRO A 392 -16.46 7.23 -27.39
CA PRO A 392 -16.01 6.02 -26.69
C PRO A 392 -14.50 5.92 -26.55
N GLU A 393 -13.75 6.18 -27.62
CA GLU A 393 -12.30 6.08 -27.65
C GLU A 393 -11.59 7.05 -26.69
N GLN A 394 -12.20 8.21 -26.43
CA GLN A 394 -11.69 9.19 -25.47
C GLN A 394 -11.94 8.75 -24.03
N LEU A 395 -13.09 8.12 -23.76
CA LEU A 395 -13.39 7.55 -22.45
C LEU A 395 -12.54 6.32 -22.16
N ASP A 396 -12.34 5.45 -23.16
CA ASP A 396 -11.41 4.32 -23.08
C ASP A 396 -10.00 4.79 -22.71
N ALA A 397 -9.47 5.78 -23.45
CA ALA A 397 -8.17 6.35 -23.15
C ALA A 397 -8.14 6.95 -21.74
N HIS A 398 -9.16 7.73 -21.35
CA HIS A 398 -9.25 8.34 -20.02
C HIS A 398 -9.21 7.29 -18.90
N PHE A 399 -10.11 6.31 -18.89
CA PHE A 399 -10.19 5.30 -17.82
C PHE A 399 -9.01 4.33 -17.81
N ARG A 400 -8.46 3.98 -18.99
CA ARG A 400 -7.21 3.22 -19.09
C ARG A 400 -6.04 3.98 -18.47
N GLY A 401 -5.98 5.29 -18.71
CA GLY A 401 -4.99 6.18 -18.12
C GLY A 401 -5.02 6.18 -16.59
N LEU A 402 -6.19 6.07 -15.98
CA LEU A 402 -6.33 6.05 -14.52
C LEU A 402 -5.78 4.76 -13.89
N GLY A 403 -5.61 3.69 -14.68
CA GLY A 403 -4.96 2.46 -14.24
C GLY A 403 -3.53 2.67 -13.71
N GLN A 404 -2.82 3.64 -14.28
CA GLN A 404 -1.47 4.04 -13.88
C GLN A 404 -1.42 5.54 -13.60
N ARG A 405 -1.27 5.88 -12.32
CA ARG A 405 -1.14 7.28 -11.87
C ARG A 405 0.17 7.91 -12.35
N LEU A 406 0.14 9.23 -12.55
CA LEU A 406 1.34 10.03 -12.76
C LEU A 406 2.07 10.23 -11.43
N LEU A 407 3.38 10.11 -11.45
CA LEU A 407 4.26 10.28 -10.31
C LEU A 407 5.28 11.39 -10.59
N ALA A 408 5.55 12.23 -9.59
CA ALA A 408 6.70 13.11 -9.58
C ALA A 408 7.89 12.39 -8.94
N GLU A 409 8.90 12.11 -9.74
CA GLU A 409 9.99 11.21 -9.38
C GLU A 409 11.30 12.00 -9.23
N PRO A 410 11.87 12.08 -8.02
CA PRO A 410 13.26 12.49 -7.86
C PRO A 410 14.20 11.38 -8.36
N THR A 411 15.46 11.73 -8.61
CA THR A 411 16.43 10.70 -9.00
C THR A 411 16.69 9.72 -7.84
N PRO A 412 17.00 8.44 -8.12
CA PRO A 412 17.38 7.50 -7.07
C PRO A 412 18.55 7.96 -6.20
N GLN A 413 19.51 8.68 -6.80
CA GLN A 413 20.61 9.30 -6.05
C GLN A 413 20.10 10.33 -5.04
N ARG A 414 19.19 11.22 -5.44
CA ARG A 414 18.58 12.20 -4.54
C ARG A 414 17.86 11.52 -3.38
N ILE A 415 17.14 10.43 -3.64
CA ILE A 415 16.47 9.65 -2.58
C ILE A 415 17.51 9.10 -1.60
N ALA A 416 18.57 8.47 -2.09
CA ALA A 416 19.64 7.94 -1.23
C ALA A 416 20.31 9.03 -0.37
N ASP A 417 20.55 10.21 -0.94
CA ASP A 417 21.15 11.35 -0.24
C ASP A 417 20.29 11.83 0.95
N THR A 418 18.96 11.65 0.88
CA THR A 418 18.06 12.00 1.99
C THR A 418 18.19 11.10 3.22
N ARG A 419 18.70 9.88 3.03
CA ARG A 419 18.72 8.78 4.02
C ARG A 419 17.36 8.46 4.63
N VAL A 420 16.26 8.81 3.96
CA VAL A 420 14.89 8.60 4.45
C VAL A 420 14.57 7.12 4.67
N MET A 421 15.22 6.25 3.89
CA MET A 421 15.16 4.80 4.02
C MET A 421 16.47 4.21 4.59
N GLY A 422 17.22 4.98 5.38
CA GLY A 422 18.52 4.56 5.89
C GLY A 422 19.64 4.59 4.85
N ASP A 423 20.67 3.78 5.05
CA ASP A 423 21.94 3.84 4.32
C ASP A 423 21.95 2.97 3.05
N MET A 424 20.79 2.79 2.42
CA MET A 424 20.67 2.00 1.19
C MET A 424 21.22 2.76 -0.02
N PRO A 425 22.16 2.17 -0.81
CA PRO A 425 22.70 2.83 -1.99
C PRO A 425 21.68 2.81 -3.15
N PRO A 426 21.69 3.82 -4.04
CA PRO A 426 20.87 3.78 -5.26
C PRO A 426 21.37 2.71 -6.22
N THR A 427 20.57 2.35 -7.23
CA THR A 427 21.03 1.46 -8.30
C THR A 427 22.10 2.15 -9.14
N ARG A 428 23.17 1.42 -9.45
CA ARG A 428 24.29 1.90 -10.26
C ARG A 428 25.13 0.71 -10.76
N PRO A 429 25.87 0.87 -11.87
CA PRO A 429 26.90 -0.10 -12.24
C PRO A 429 27.89 -0.31 -11.09
N GLY A 430 28.34 -1.54 -10.88
CA GLY A 430 29.34 -1.86 -9.84
C GLY A 430 28.92 -2.99 -8.90
N PRO A 431 29.45 -3.02 -7.66
CA PRO A 431 29.35 -4.16 -6.75
C PRO A 431 27.93 -4.58 -6.35
N THR A 432 26.94 -3.70 -6.47
CA THR A 432 25.55 -3.96 -6.10
C THR A 432 24.66 -4.31 -7.29
N ALA A 433 25.15 -4.22 -8.53
CA ALA A 433 24.34 -4.39 -9.74
C ALA A 433 23.69 -5.79 -9.84
N ASP A 434 24.36 -6.81 -9.33
CA ASP A 434 23.85 -8.18 -9.31
C ASP A 434 22.62 -8.35 -8.40
N TYR A 435 22.55 -7.60 -7.30
CA TYR A 435 21.33 -7.56 -6.48
C TYR A 435 20.16 -6.98 -7.26
N ASP A 436 20.39 -5.88 -7.99
CA ASP A 436 19.34 -5.23 -8.78
C ASP A 436 18.87 -6.11 -9.94
N ARG A 437 19.78 -6.84 -10.58
CA ARG A 437 19.46 -7.88 -11.56
C ARG A 437 18.63 -9.00 -10.95
N TRP A 438 19.01 -9.48 -9.76
CA TRP A 438 18.26 -10.52 -9.07
C TRP A 438 16.83 -10.07 -8.76
N PHE A 439 16.67 -8.89 -8.15
CA PHE A 439 15.35 -8.45 -7.73
C PHE A 439 14.44 -8.08 -8.92
N SER A 440 15.00 -7.52 -9.99
CA SER A 440 14.25 -7.28 -11.23
C SER A 440 13.76 -8.58 -11.87
N GLY A 441 14.63 -9.60 -11.96
CA GLY A 441 14.21 -10.91 -12.46
C GLY A 441 13.21 -11.61 -11.54
N PHE A 442 13.29 -11.38 -10.23
CA PHE A 442 12.28 -11.84 -9.27
C PHE A 442 10.93 -11.15 -9.49
N LEU A 443 10.91 -9.84 -9.75
CA LEU A 443 9.68 -9.12 -10.09
C LEU A 443 9.05 -9.70 -11.35
N ASP A 444 9.82 -9.94 -12.41
CA ASP A 444 9.31 -10.56 -13.65
C ASP A 444 8.68 -11.93 -13.37
N LYS A 445 9.33 -12.73 -12.51
CA LYS A 445 8.81 -14.03 -12.07
C LYS A 445 7.53 -13.88 -11.24
N HIS A 446 7.48 -12.90 -10.35
CA HIS A 446 6.33 -12.62 -9.50
C HIS A 446 5.11 -12.18 -10.31
N LEU A 447 5.30 -11.29 -11.29
CA LEU A 447 4.22 -10.84 -12.18
C LEU A 447 3.72 -11.97 -13.09
N ARG A 448 4.61 -12.84 -13.61
CA ARG A 448 4.18 -14.05 -14.32
C ARG A 448 3.40 -15.00 -13.41
N GLY A 449 3.88 -15.19 -12.17
CA GLY A 449 3.21 -16.01 -11.15
C GLY A 449 1.79 -15.51 -10.86
N GLN A 450 1.61 -14.19 -10.79
CA GLN A 450 0.29 -13.56 -10.62
C GLN A 450 -0.71 -14.03 -11.67
N ASP A 451 -0.31 -14.02 -12.94
CA ASP A 451 -1.15 -14.45 -14.07
C ASP A 451 -1.36 -15.97 -14.09
N GLU A 452 -0.29 -16.75 -13.92
CA GLU A 452 -0.34 -18.22 -13.96
C GLU A 452 -1.19 -18.81 -12.83
N VAL A 453 -1.09 -18.22 -11.63
CA VAL A 453 -1.80 -18.67 -10.42
C VAL A 453 -3.20 -18.05 -10.32
N ARG A 454 -3.51 -17.04 -11.15
CA ARG A 454 -4.75 -16.25 -11.13
C ARG A 454 -4.93 -15.52 -9.80
N GLU A 455 -3.97 -14.69 -9.42
CA GLU A 455 -4.03 -13.89 -8.20
C GLU A 455 -4.94 -12.65 -8.36
N TYR A 456 -6.18 -12.92 -8.77
CA TYR A 456 -7.24 -11.97 -9.10
C TYR A 456 -8.51 -12.31 -8.31
N GLY A 457 -9.40 -11.33 -8.16
CA GLY A 457 -10.66 -11.44 -7.45
C GLY A 457 -10.80 -10.37 -6.36
N LEU A 458 -12.04 -10.14 -5.93
CA LEU A 458 -12.44 -9.09 -4.99
C LEU A 458 -11.57 -9.06 -3.73
N LEU A 459 -11.39 -10.21 -3.08
CA LEU A 459 -10.62 -10.36 -1.85
C LEU A 459 -9.20 -10.85 -2.08
N ASN A 460 -8.78 -11.03 -3.34
CA ASN A 460 -7.53 -11.74 -3.67
C ASN A 460 -6.50 -10.82 -4.34
N TYR A 461 -6.95 -9.92 -5.22
CA TYR A 461 -6.07 -9.06 -6.01
C TYR A 461 -5.22 -8.17 -5.11
N GLY A 462 -3.90 -8.31 -5.24
CA GLY A 462 -2.89 -7.58 -4.49
C GLY A 462 -2.02 -8.45 -3.59
N ASP A 463 -2.48 -9.63 -3.19
CA ASP A 463 -1.67 -10.60 -2.46
C ASP A 463 -1.00 -11.62 -3.40
N TRP A 464 -0.44 -12.68 -2.84
CA TRP A 464 0.12 -13.83 -3.54
C TRP A 464 -0.36 -15.15 -2.92
N TYR A 465 -0.47 -16.18 -3.75
CA TYR A 465 -0.95 -17.51 -3.33
C TYR A 465 0.17 -18.54 -3.33
N ALA A 466 0.15 -19.44 -2.34
CA ALA A 466 1.06 -20.57 -2.21
C ALA A 466 0.36 -21.89 -2.56
N ILE A 467 0.59 -22.41 -3.77
CA ILE A 467 0.11 -23.73 -4.24
C ILE A 467 0.64 -24.87 -3.34
N GLN A 468 1.82 -24.69 -2.78
CA GLN A 468 2.42 -25.69 -1.90
C GLN A 468 1.66 -25.82 -0.57
N TRP A 469 0.95 -24.77 -0.16
CA TRP A 469 0.23 -24.74 1.10
C TRP A 469 -1.29 -24.79 0.92
N ASP A 470 -1.80 -24.54 -0.28
CA ASP A 470 -3.22 -24.24 -0.50
C ASP A 470 -3.69 -23.03 0.34
N SER A 471 -2.89 -21.95 0.35
CA SER A 471 -3.10 -20.78 1.22
C SER A 471 -2.70 -19.46 0.54
N TRP A 472 -3.41 -18.40 0.87
CA TRP A 472 -2.96 -17.03 0.61
C TRP A 472 -1.85 -16.65 1.58
N GLY A 473 -0.91 -15.82 1.10
CA GLY A 473 0.31 -15.45 1.80
C GLY A 473 0.13 -14.30 2.79
N ASN A 474 -0.94 -13.52 2.65
CA ASN A 474 -1.24 -12.32 3.42
C ASN A 474 -0.03 -11.36 3.48
N LEU A 475 0.70 -11.28 2.37
CA LEU A 475 1.90 -10.47 2.20
C LEU A 475 3.02 -10.76 3.20
N GLU A 476 3.14 -12.01 3.67
CA GLU A 476 4.22 -12.43 4.58
C GLU A 476 5.59 -11.93 4.12
N TYR A 477 6.30 -11.31 5.08
CA TYR A 477 7.55 -10.54 4.89
C TYR A 477 7.43 -9.19 4.19
N ASP A 478 6.25 -8.55 4.27
CA ASP A 478 6.01 -7.18 3.81
C ASP A 478 6.41 -6.99 2.33
N THR A 479 5.79 -7.79 1.45
CA THR A 479 6.07 -7.75 0.00
C THR A 479 5.92 -6.33 -0.57
N ALA A 480 4.96 -5.55 -0.06
CA ALA A 480 4.77 -4.14 -0.43
C ALA A 480 6.01 -3.29 -0.11
N ARG A 481 6.53 -3.37 1.13
CA ARG A 481 7.76 -2.65 1.51
C ARG A 481 8.97 -3.05 0.68
N CYS A 482 9.13 -4.35 0.40
CA CYS A 482 10.25 -4.83 -0.41
C CYS A 482 10.26 -4.17 -1.79
N PHE A 483 9.09 -4.07 -2.44
CA PHE A 483 8.97 -3.42 -3.74
C PHE A 483 9.08 -1.90 -3.67
N PHE A 484 8.50 -1.22 -2.67
CA PHE A 484 8.69 0.24 -2.52
C PHE A 484 10.16 0.62 -2.28
N GLN A 485 10.90 -0.16 -1.48
CA GLN A 485 12.33 0.05 -1.30
C GLN A 485 13.09 -0.04 -2.63
N GLN A 486 12.75 -1.03 -3.47
CA GLN A 486 13.42 -1.19 -4.76
C GLN A 486 13.03 -0.11 -5.76
N TYR A 487 11.76 0.31 -5.80
CA TYR A 487 11.32 1.47 -6.58
C TYR A 487 12.13 2.72 -6.21
N LEU A 488 12.32 2.99 -4.92
CA LEU A 488 13.09 4.14 -4.46
C LEU A 488 14.59 4.05 -4.84
N ARG A 489 15.14 2.83 -4.96
CA ARG A 489 16.53 2.61 -5.38
C ARG A 489 16.73 2.66 -6.90
N THR A 490 15.72 2.33 -7.70
CA THR A 490 15.88 2.15 -9.15
C THR A 490 15.14 3.18 -10.00
N GLY A 491 14.03 3.72 -9.50
CA GLY A 491 13.04 4.45 -10.30
C GLY A 491 12.21 3.56 -11.23
N ASP A 492 12.31 2.22 -11.14
CA ASP A 492 11.50 1.32 -11.97
C ASP A 492 10.06 1.25 -11.41
N ARG A 493 9.13 1.93 -12.10
CA ARG A 493 7.73 2.05 -11.67
C ARG A 493 6.99 0.72 -11.55
N ARG A 494 7.46 -0.36 -12.16
CA ARG A 494 6.80 -1.68 -12.05
C ARG A 494 6.78 -2.16 -10.59
N PHE A 495 7.82 -1.82 -9.82
CA PHE A 495 7.85 -2.07 -8.38
C PHE A 495 6.80 -1.24 -7.64
N PHE A 496 6.68 0.06 -7.95
CA PHE A 496 5.67 0.93 -7.35
C PHE A 496 4.26 0.42 -7.61
N ASP A 497 3.94 0.09 -8.87
CA ASP A 497 2.61 -0.39 -9.26
C ASP A 497 2.22 -1.65 -8.48
N ARG A 498 3.12 -2.64 -8.38
CA ARG A 498 2.84 -3.87 -7.65
C ARG A 498 2.74 -3.65 -6.13
N ALA A 499 3.56 -2.76 -5.58
CA ALA A 499 3.59 -2.42 -4.17
C ALA A 499 2.33 -1.69 -3.71
N GLU A 500 1.82 -0.75 -4.51
CA GLU A 500 0.58 -0.03 -4.25
C GLU A 500 -0.61 -0.97 -4.08
N ILE A 501 -0.76 -1.93 -5.01
CA ILE A 501 -1.86 -2.89 -4.97
C ILE A 501 -1.74 -3.80 -3.74
N ALA A 502 -0.51 -4.23 -3.40
CA ALA A 502 -0.25 -5.02 -2.18
C ALA A 502 -0.59 -4.24 -0.91
N ALA A 503 -0.15 -2.98 -0.78
CA ALA A 503 -0.43 -2.16 0.40
C ALA A 503 -1.94 -1.92 0.59
N LYS A 504 -2.67 -1.69 -0.50
CA LYS A 504 -4.14 -1.56 -0.48
C LYS A 504 -4.82 -2.87 -0.06
N HIS A 505 -4.35 -4.01 -0.55
CA HIS A 505 -4.86 -5.32 -0.16
C HIS A 505 -4.69 -5.58 1.34
N LEU A 506 -3.47 -5.39 1.86
CA LEU A 506 -3.13 -5.62 3.28
C LEU A 506 -4.14 -4.93 4.20
N VAL A 507 -4.36 -3.63 3.99
CA VAL A 507 -5.19 -2.81 4.88
C VAL A 507 -6.69 -3.06 4.71
N ASP A 508 -7.11 -3.66 3.60
CA ASP A 508 -8.50 -3.97 3.35
C ASP A 508 -8.85 -5.37 3.88
N VAL A 509 -8.11 -6.39 3.45
CA VAL A 509 -8.51 -7.79 3.60
C VAL A 509 -7.81 -8.48 4.77
N ASP A 510 -6.50 -8.28 4.90
CA ASP A 510 -5.66 -9.05 5.83
C ASP A 510 -5.58 -8.43 7.24
N VAL A 511 -6.04 -7.18 7.41
CA VAL A 511 -6.20 -6.54 8.73
C VAL A 511 -7.63 -6.73 9.23
N VAL A 512 -7.77 -7.10 10.50
CA VAL A 512 -9.05 -7.25 11.20
C VAL A 512 -9.64 -5.89 11.51
N HIS A 513 -10.82 -5.57 10.97
CA HIS A 513 -11.49 -4.28 11.22
C HIS A 513 -12.59 -4.32 12.29
N GLU A 514 -13.03 -5.52 12.70
CA GLU A 514 -14.03 -5.73 13.74
C GLU A 514 -13.94 -7.17 14.28
N VAL A 515 -14.36 -7.40 15.53
CA VAL A 515 -14.36 -8.71 16.19
C VAL A 515 -15.63 -8.93 17.02
N ASN A 516 -15.98 -10.19 17.28
CA ASN A 516 -17.06 -10.56 18.21
C ASN A 516 -16.58 -11.70 19.14
N GLN A 517 -17.44 -12.09 20.08
CA GLN A 517 -17.10 -13.14 21.04
C GLN A 517 -16.79 -14.49 20.36
N PRO A 518 -17.58 -14.99 19.38
CA PRO A 518 -17.24 -16.22 18.66
C PRO A 518 -15.85 -16.26 18.04
N ILE A 519 -15.34 -15.14 17.50
CA ILE A 519 -13.96 -15.07 16.99
C ILE A 519 -12.93 -15.16 18.12
N ARG A 520 -13.22 -14.54 19.28
CA ARG A 520 -12.35 -14.61 20.47
C ARG A 520 -12.32 -16.02 21.06
N ASP A 521 -13.38 -16.79 20.89
CA ASP A 521 -13.49 -18.17 21.38
C ASP A 521 -12.73 -19.16 20.49
N TYR A 522 -12.21 -18.75 19.32
CA TYR A 522 -11.28 -19.57 18.56
C TYR A 522 -10.01 -19.80 19.37
N GLY A 523 -9.53 -21.05 19.42
CA GLY A 523 -8.26 -21.38 20.05
C GLY A 523 -7.15 -20.42 19.61
N GLY A 524 -6.44 -19.80 20.56
CA GLY A 524 -5.36 -18.86 20.25
C GLY A 524 -5.77 -17.43 19.91
N SER A 525 -7.05 -17.13 19.71
CA SER A 525 -7.54 -15.81 19.26
C SER A 525 -8.19 -14.96 20.35
N TRP A 526 -8.16 -15.37 21.63
CA TRP A 526 -8.85 -14.67 22.73
C TRP A 526 -8.43 -13.20 22.93
N GLN A 527 -7.25 -12.82 22.42
CA GLN A 527 -6.72 -11.45 22.44
C GLN A 527 -6.82 -10.72 21.10
N ILE A 528 -7.55 -11.26 20.13
CA ILE A 528 -7.78 -10.58 18.85
C ILE A 528 -8.59 -9.30 19.06
N GLU A 529 -8.24 -8.24 18.35
CA GLU A 529 -8.93 -6.96 18.38
C GLU A 529 -8.79 -6.27 17.02
N PRO A 530 -9.59 -5.24 16.70
CA PRO A 530 -9.39 -4.45 15.49
C PRO A 530 -7.95 -3.95 15.40
N GLY A 531 -7.32 -4.13 14.24
CA GLY A 531 -5.90 -3.90 14.00
C GLY A 531 -5.03 -5.16 14.06
N ALA A 532 -5.55 -6.29 14.52
CA ALA A 532 -4.86 -7.58 14.36
C ALA A 532 -4.64 -7.92 12.88
N ILE A 533 -3.57 -8.64 12.57
CA ILE A 533 -3.24 -9.07 11.20
C ILE A 533 -3.47 -10.58 11.10
N TRP A 534 -4.24 -11.01 10.11
CA TRP A 534 -4.38 -12.43 9.78
C TRP A 534 -3.05 -12.94 9.22
N ALA A 535 -2.51 -14.01 9.80
CA ALA A 535 -1.42 -14.77 9.20
C ALA A 535 -1.91 -15.43 7.90
N HIS A 536 -0.97 -15.81 7.04
CA HIS A 536 -1.24 -16.55 5.80
C HIS A 536 -2.28 -17.66 6.04
N SER A 537 -3.45 -17.58 5.40
CA SER A 537 -4.59 -18.47 5.71
C SER A 537 -5.35 -18.88 4.45
N VAL A 538 -6.21 -19.91 4.59
CA VAL A 538 -7.15 -20.27 3.53
C VAL A 538 -8.18 -19.14 3.38
N GLY A 539 -8.31 -18.58 2.18
CA GLY A 539 -9.22 -17.47 1.91
C GLY A 539 -8.91 -16.17 2.67
N HIS A 540 -7.63 -15.86 2.91
CA HIS A 540 -7.09 -14.68 3.62
C HIS A 540 -7.42 -14.59 5.11
N THR A 541 -8.70 -14.68 5.47
CA THR A 541 -9.18 -14.52 6.85
C THR A 541 -9.44 -15.84 7.56
N GLY A 542 -9.42 -16.96 6.83
CA GLY A 542 -9.95 -18.26 7.30
C GLY A 542 -11.45 -18.22 7.62
N GLY A 543 -11.96 -19.31 8.16
CA GLY A 543 -13.34 -19.45 8.66
C GLY A 543 -14.33 -20.03 7.64
N TYR A 544 -13.91 -20.21 6.39
CA TYR A 544 -14.74 -20.79 5.33
C TYR A 544 -14.75 -22.33 5.34
N TYR A 545 -13.65 -22.93 5.79
CA TYR A 545 -13.39 -24.36 5.74
C TYR A 545 -12.83 -24.94 7.04
N GLY A 546 -12.75 -24.15 8.12
CA GLY A 546 -12.31 -24.64 9.43
C GLY A 546 -13.36 -24.37 10.49
N ARG A 547 -13.43 -25.23 11.51
CA ARG A 547 -14.20 -24.98 12.74
C ARG A 547 -13.39 -25.32 13.99
N TYR A 548 -13.77 -24.73 15.11
CA TYR A 548 -13.24 -25.02 16.44
C TYR A 548 -14.40 -25.41 17.35
N ASP A 549 -14.25 -26.51 18.10
CA ASP A 549 -15.29 -27.02 19.00
C ASP A 549 -15.07 -26.65 20.48
N GLY A 550 -14.05 -25.83 20.78
CA GLY A 550 -13.64 -25.50 22.15
C GLY A 550 -12.42 -26.29 22.63
N GLU A 551 -12.05 -27.37 21.94
CA GLU A 551 -10.89 -28.21 22.29
C GLU A 551 -9.94 -28.39 21.11
N LYS A 552 -10.46 -28.65 19.91
CA LYS A 552 -9.70 -29.03 18.73
C LYS A 552 -10.18 -28.32 17.47
N TYR A 553 -9.24 -28.12 16.55
CA TYR A 553 -9.54 -27.66 15.20
C TYR A 553 -10.02 -28.82 14.33
N HIS A 554 -11.01 -28.56 13.49
CA HIS A 554 -11.50 -29.50 12.50
C HIS A 554 -11.40 -28.87 11.11
N ASP A 555 -10.73 -29.58 10.21
CA ASP A 555 -10.66 -29.25 8.80
C ASP A 555 -11.92 -29.77 8.10
N ILE A 556 -12.72 -28.86 7.53
CA ILE A 556 -13.93 -29.19 6.78
C ILE A 556 -13.57 -29.54 5.33
N ALA A 557 -12.49 -28.94 4.81
CA ALA A 557 -11.97 -29.21 3.47
C ALA A 557 -10.63 -29.96 3.52
N PRO A 558 -10.39 -30.93 2.61
CA PRO A 558 -9.14 -31.68 2.52
C PRO A 558 -8.04 -30.87 1.81
N LEU A 559 -7.66 -29.73 2.39
CA LEU A 559 -6.58 -28.85 1.92
C LEU A 559 -5.26 -29.20 2.59
N LYS A 560 -4.13 -28.81 1.97
CA LYS A 560 -2.80 -29.03 2.58
C LYS A 560 -2.62 -28.23 3.87
N MET A 561 -3.10 -26.99 3.89
CA MET A 561 -3.11 -26.16 5.09
C MET A 561 -4.20 -26.66 6.03
N THR A 562 -3.88 -26.84 7.31
CA THR A 562 -4.78 -27.45 8.31
C THR A 562 -4.88 -26.62 9.59
N GLY A 563 -5.88 -26.95 10.41
CA GLY A 563 -6.06 -26.43 11.76
C GLY A 563 -6.38 -24.92 11.79
N ALA A 564 -5.64 -24.18 12.61
CA ALA A 564 -5.88 -22.75 12.84
C ALA A 564 -5.87 -21.92 11.55
N TYR A 565 -5.13 -22.33 10.53
CA TYR A 565 -5.03 -21.63 9.25
C TYR A 565 -6.28 -21.78 8.36
N GLN A 566 -7.08 -22.84 8.53
CA GLN A 566 -8.40 -22.94 7.87
C GLN A 566 -9.46 -22.12 8.61
N LEU A 567 -9.30 -21.90 9.92
CA LEU A 567 -10.20 -21.09 10.75
C LEU A 567 -9.86 -19.58 10.71
N GLY A 568 -8.60 -19.25 10.47
CA GLY A 568 -8.02 -17.91 10.49
C GLY A 568 -7.11 -17.76 11.71
N LEU A 569 -5.80 -17.65 11.46
CA LEU A 569 -4.78 -17.54 12.50
C LEU A 569 -4.37 -16.09 12.71
N VAL A 570 -4.29 -15.66 13.97
CA VAL A 570 -3.58 -14.44 14.38
C VAL A 570 -2.51 -14.84 15.38
N ASP A 571 -1.24 -14.52 15.10
CA ASP A 571 -0.14 -14.75 16.03
C ASP A 571 0.92 -13.64 15.94
N LEU A 572 1.78 -13.53 16.96
CA LEU A 572 2.78 -12.46 17.06
C LEU A 572 4.00 -12.63 16.13
N GLY A 573 4.10 -13.76 15.42
CA GLY A 573 5.16 -14.09 14.48
C GLY A 573 4.86 -13.75 13.02
N HIS A 574 3.66 -13.24 12.72
CA HIS A 574 3.22 -12.86 11.38
C HIS A 574 2.66 -11.42 11.34
N HIS A 575 3.48 -10.43 11.69
CA HIS A 575 3.06 -9.02 11.73
C HIS A 575 4.04 -8.12 10.95
N TRP A 576 3.52 -7.43 9.94
CA TRP A 576 4.23 -6.44 9.12
C TRP A 576 3.26 -5.36 8.67
N ILE A 577 3.75 -4.13 8.50
CA ILE A 577 2.90 -2.98 8.13
C ILE A 577 3.68 -1.84 7.47
N GLY A 578 4.99 -2.01 7.28
CA GLY A 578 5.86 -0.94 6.81
C GLY A 578 5.48 -0.49 5.40
N GLY A 579 5.09 -1.43 4.52
CA GLY A 579 4.65 -1.11 3.17
C GLY A 579 3.38 -0.26 3.11
N ALA A 580 2.49 -0.35 4.12
CA ALA A 580 1.31 0.51 4.21
C ALA A 580 1.67 1.96 4.56
N PHE A 581 2.67 2.16 5.43
CA PHE A 581 3.24 3.49 5.68
C PHE A 581 4.00 4.02 4.46
N ASP A 582 4.79 3.20 3.79
CA ASP A 582 5.51 3.60 2.57
C ASP A 582 4.52 4.07 1.48
N HIS A 583 3.40 3.36 1.31
CA HIS A 583 2.32 3.79 0.40
C HIS A 583 1.74 5.15 0.77
N PHE A 584 1.43 5.39 2.05
CA PHE A 584 0.96 6.71 2.52
C PHE A 584 2.01 7.80 2.25
N LEU A 585 3.27 7.56 2.63
CA LEU A 585 4.34 8.54 2.49
C LEU A 585 4.63 8.88 1.03
N LEU A 586 4.46 7.94 0.10
CA LEU A 586 4.67 8.14 -1.33
C LEU A 586 3.47 8.74 -2.07
N THR A 587 2.24 8.57 -1.56
CA THR A 587 1.02 8.89 -2.32
C THR A 587 0.04 9.82 -1.60
N GLY A 588 0.21 10.04 -0.31
CA GLY A 588 -0.75 10.72 0.56
C GLY A 588 -2.03 9.92 0.83
N GLU A 589 -2.08 8.61 0.53
CA GLU A 589 -3.29 7.80 0.68
C GLU A 589 -3.65 7.58 2.16
N ARG A 590 -4.70 8.26 2.61
CA ARG A 590 -5.07 8.34 4.03
C ARG A 590 -5.57 7.04 4.60
N ARG A 591 -6.22 6.21 3.78
CA ARG A 591 -6.74 4.93 4.24
C ARG A 591 -5.62 4.00 4.71
N THR A 592 -4.51 3.91 3.97
CA THR A 592 -3.42 3.03 4.37
C THR A 592 -2.75 3.52 5.65
N HIS A 593 -2.66 4.84 5.86
CA HIS A 593 -2.19 5.41 7.12
C HIS A 593 -3.13 5.11 8.30
N GLU A 594 -4.44 5.36 8.14
CA GLU A 594 -5.47 5.12 9.17
C GLU A 594 -5.41 3.67 9.68
N VAL A 595 -5.38 2.70 8.76
CA VAL A 595 -5.36 1.28 9.12
C VAL A 595 -3.99 0.83 9.65
N ALA A 596 -2.88 1.35 9.12
CA ALA A 596 -1.55 1.06 9.65
C ALA A 596 -1.39 1.53 11.10
N VAL A 597 -1.89 2.74 11.41
CA VAL A 597 -1.95 3.28 12.78
C VAL A 597 -2.83 2.39 13.66
N MET A 598 -4.03 2.01 13.21
CA MET A 598 -4.91 1.09 13.96
C MET A 598 -4.21 -0.23 14.31
N ALA A 599 -3.50 -0.85 13.36
CA ALA A 599 -2.76 -2.08 13.59
C ALA A 599 -1.58 -1.89 14.56
N CYS A 600 -0.84 -0.78 14.43
CA CYS A 600 0.26 -0.44 15.32
C CYS A 600 -0.20 -0.12 16.73
N ASP A 601 -1.33 0.55 16.91
CA ASP A 601 -1.90 0.84 18.23
C ASP A 601 -2.31 -0.44 18.94
N ALA A 602 -2.93 -1.37 18.22
CA ALA A 602 -3.25 -2.70 18.74
C ALA A 602 -2.01 -3.46 19.19
N MET A 603 -0.97 -3.51 18.36
CA MET A 603 0.29 -4.15 18.74
C MET A 603 0.98 -3.41 19.90
N ALA A 604 0.98 -2.08 19.93
CA ALA A 604 1.59 -1.27 20.97
C ALA A 604 0.99 -1.59 22.35
N ARG A 605 -0.34 -1.76 22.45
CA ARG A 605 -1.03 -2.21 23.67
C ARG A 605 -0.58 -3.60 24.13
N ARG A 606 -0.21 -4.49 23.19
CA ARG A 606 0.27 -5.85 23.48
C ARG A 606 1.77 -5.91 23.80
N THR A 607 2.51 -4.82 23.64
CA THR A 607 3.94 -4.78 23.99
C THR A 607 4.17 -4.53 25.50
N PRO A 608 5.13 -5.23 26.15
CA PRO A 608 6.02 -6.22 25.56
C PRO A 608 5.33 -7.56 25.35
N THR A 609 5.66 -8.21 24.23
CA THR A 609 5.19 -9.56 23.96
C THR A 609 6.03 -10.60 24.71
N ARG A 610 5.57 -11.86 24.74
CA ARG A 610 6.22 -12.93 25.51
C ARG A 610 7.52 -13.37 24.83
N TYR A 611 8.55 -13.64 25.63
CA TYR A 611 9.75 -14.36 25.18
C TYR A 611 9.46 -15.86 25.17
N THR A 612 9.51 -16.47 23.98
CA THR A 612 9.13 -17.86 23.75
C THR A 612 10.21 -18.61 22.97
N ASP A 613 9.93 -19.87 22.61
CA ASP A 613 10.75 -20.65 21.66
C ASP A 613 10.65 -20.18 20.21
N HIS A 614 9.86 -19.13 19.95
CA HIS A 614 9.75 -18.46 18.66
C HIS A 614 10.11 -16.98 18.81
N LEU A 615 11.41 -16.66 18.78
CA LEU A 615 11.92 -15.30 19.03
C LEU A 615 11.30 -14.24 18.09
N ARG A 616 10.85 -14.65 16.89
CA ARG A 616 10.11 -13.80 15.95
C ARG A 616 8.84 -13.17 16.56
N GLY A 617 8.25 -13.79 17.59
CA GLY A 617 7.11 -13.25 18.34
C GLY A 617 7.42 -12.00 19.17
N ILE A 618 8.70 -11.64 19.32
CA ILE A 618 9.16 -10.32 19.78
C ILE A 618 9.75 -9.51 18.62
N GLY A 619 10.52 -10.16 17.74
CA GLY A 619 11.18 -9.52 16.61
C GLY A 619 10.24 -8.75 15.69
N TRP A 620 9.12 -9.36 15.27
CA TRP A 620 8.14 -8.69 14.40
C TRP A 620 7.42 -7.52 15.07
N PRO A 621 6.88 -7.66 16.30
CA PRO A 621 6.36 -6.52 17.04
C PRO A 621 7.37 -5.37 17.19
N LEU A 622 8.65 -5.66 17.48
CA LEU A 622 9.70 -4.64 17.54
C LEU A 622 9.85 -3.92 16.18
N GLN A 623 9.92 -4.69 15.08
CA GLN A 623 10.02 -4.13 13.72
C GLN A 623 8.83 -3.26 13.34
N MET A 624 7.62 -3.70 13.71
CA MET A 624 6.37 -2.99 13.50
C MET A 624 6.35 -1.65 14.25
N MET A 625 6.76 -1.64 15.52
CA MET A 625 6.88 -0.40 16.31
C MET A 625 7.93 0.56 15.73
N MET A 626 9.08 0.04 15.29
CA MET A 626 10.09 0.87 14.63
C MET A 626 9.62 1.42 13.28
N ALA A 627 8.79 0.69 12.52
CA ALA A 627 8.19 1.19 11.28
C ALA A 627 7.17 2.30 11.54
N ALA A 628 6.32 2.12 12.55
CA ALA A 628 5.34 3.13 12.96
C ALA A 628 6.02 4.42 13.45
N TRP A 629 7.00 4.30 14.34
CA TRP A 629 7.78 5.44 14.83
C TRP A 629 8.48 6.19 13.69
N ASP A 630 9.14 5.47 12.77
CA ASP A 630 9.86 6.11 11.66
C ASP A 630 8.93 6.83 10.68
N ALA A 631 7.71 6.33 10.48
CA ALA A 631 6.71 6.95 9.61
C ALA A 631 6.01 8.15 10.27
N THR A 632 5.67 8.05 11.55
CA THR A 632 4.78 9.01 12.24
C THR A 632 5.52 10.00 13.14
N GLY A 633 6.71 9.64 13.63
CA GLY A 633 7.42 10.36 14.70
C GLY A 633 6.82 10.16 16.10
N ASP A 634 5.75 9.37 16.25
CA ASP A 634 5.05 9.19 17.52
C ASP A 634 5.88 8.38 18.52
N GLN A 635 6.21 9.03 19.65
CA GLN A 635 7.05 8.46 20.70
C GLN A 635 6.37 7.32 21.46
N ALA A 636 5.04 7.17 21.37
CA ALA A 636 4.33 6.01 21.92
C ALA A 636 4.85 4.70 21.33
N TYR A 637 5.13 4.67 20.02
CA TYR A 637 5.69 3.50 19.35
C TYR A 637 7.15 3.23 19.75
N LEU A 638 7.97 4.27 19.93
CA LEU A 638 9.33 4.10 20.44
C LEU A 638 9.32 3.60 21.89
N SER A 639 8.37 4.04 22.70
CA SER A 639 8.16 3.53 24.06
C SER A 639 7.73 2.05 24.06
N ALA A 640 6.84 1.65 23.14
CA ALA A 640 6.48 0.25 22.93
C ALA A 640 7.68 -0.60 22.49
N ALA A 641 8.51 -0.09 21.57
CA ALA A 641 9.76 -0.73 21.16
C ALA A 641 10.74 -0.90 22.33
N ASN A 642 10.86 0.12 23.19
CA ASN A 642 11.69 0.05 24.41
C ASN A 642 11.18 -1.03 25.39
N ARG A 643 9.86 -1.21 25.53
CA ARG A 643 9.32 -2.33 26.32
C ARG A 643 9.73 -3.68 25.75
N GLN A 644 9.70 -3.85 24.42
CA GLN A 644 10.19 -5.07 23.76
C GLN A 644 11.68 -5.29 23.98
N TRP A 645 12.48 -4.24 23.84
CA TRP A 645 13.92 -4.30 24.13
C TRP A 645 14.18 -4.73 25.58
N ARG A 646 13.52 -4.13 26.58
CA ARG A 646 13.66 -4.53 27.98
C ARG A 646 13.35 -6.01 28.19
N ARG A 647 12.34 -6.55 27.50
CA ARG A 647 12.04 -7.99 27.54
C ARG A 647 13.16 -8.83 26.92
N LEU A 648 13.69 -8.46 25.76
CA LEU A 648 14.82 -9.18 25.14
C LEU A 648 16.07 -9.13 26.02
N ARG A 649 16.38 -7.96 26.57
CA ARG A 649 17.54 -7.72 27.44
C ARG A 649 17.55 -8.62 28.67
N GLN A 650 16.40 -8.89 29.29
CA GLN A 650 16.28 -9.81 30.45
C GLN A 650 16.78 -11.23 30.16
N HIS A 651 16.81 -11.63 28.89
CA HIS A 651 17.22 -12.97 28.45
C HIS A 651 18.55 -12.98 27.69
N LEU A 652 19.25 -11.84 27.64
CA LEU A 652 20.54 -11.73 26.96
C LEU A 652 21.66 -12.30 27.84
N ASP A 653 22.39 -13.27 27.31
CA ASP A 653 23.73 -13.62 27.80
C ASP A 653 24.76 -12.90 26.91
N PRO A 654 25.59 -11.98 27.43
CA PRO A 654 26.54 -11.22 26.61
C PRO A 654 27.57 -12.07 25.85
N LYS A 655 27.82 -13.32 26.28
CA LYS A 655 28.75 -14.24 25.60
C LYS A 655 28.02 -15.21 24.68
N LYS A 656 26.80 -15.64 25.05
CA LYS A 656 26.06 -16.67 24.33
C LYS A 656 24.98 -16.14 23.39
N GLY A 657 24.53 -14.91 23.58
CA GLY A 657 23.36 -14.32 22.93
C GLY A 657 22.05 -14.79 23.57
N TRP A 658 21.00 -14.95 22.77
CA TRP A 658 19.70 -15.45 23.21
C TRP A 658 19.61 -16.95 22.96
N VAL A 659 19.85 -17.79 23.97
CA VAL A 659 19.70 -19.25 23.82
C VAL A 659 18.28 -19.63 24.25
N ILE A 660 17.46 -20.09 23.29
CA ILE A 660 16.11 -20.59 23.56
C ILE A 660 16.08 -22.12 23.61
N LYS A 661 15.03 -22.68 24.20
CA LYS A 661 14.63 -24.07 23.96
C LYS A 661 13.91 -24.10 22.61
N LEU A 662 14.37 -24.90 21.65
CA LEU A 662 13.74 -24.96 20.32
C LEU A 662 12.35 -25.58 20.42
N ALA A 663 11.48 -25.29 19.45
CA ALA A 663 10.08 -25.72 19.44
C ALA A 663 9.91 -27.25 19.45
N TYR A 664 8.75 -27.74 19.92
CA TYR A 664 8.40 -29.16 19.76
C TYR A 664 8.38 -29.54 18.27
N GLY A 665 8.85 -30.75 17.96
CA GLY A 665 8.95 -31.23 16.58
C GLY A 665 10.10 -30.62 15.77
N HIS A 666 10.92 -29.73 16.34
CA HIS A 666 12.06 -29.15 15.64
C HIS A 666 13.10 -30.20 15.21
N CYS A 667 13.35 -31.20 16.05
CA CYS A 667 14.16 -32.38 15.73
C CYS A 667 13.59 -33.60 16.45
N SER A 668 13.81 -34.79 15.89
CA SER A 668 13.36 -36.06 16.47
C SER A 668 14.34 -36.65 17.49
N GLU A 669 15.49 -36.00 17.70
CA GLU A 669 16.58 -36.54 18.53
C GLU A 669 16.37 -36.30 20.04
N PRO A 670 16.67 -37.30 20.89
CA PRO A 670 16.63 -37.17 22.34
C PRO A 670 17.54 -36.03 22.84
N SER A 671 17.07 -35.28 23.82
CA SER A 671 17.88 -34.30 24.55
C SER A 671 17.39 -34.20 26.00
N ASP A 672 18.22 -33.67 26.90
CA ASP A 672 17.99 -33.61 28.35
C ASP A 672 16.67 -32.95 28.76
N ALA A 673 16.03 -32.20 27.86
CA ALA A 673 14.75 -31.54 28.06
C ALA A 673 13.68 -31.94 27.01
N GLY A 674 13.92 -33.01 26.25
CA GLY A 674 13.13 -33.45 25.10
C GLY A 674 13.16 -32.50 23.90
N ARG A 675 13.93 -31.39 23.97
CA ARG A 675 14.13 -30.40 22.90
C ARG A 675 15.54 -29.80 22.96
N CYS A 676 16.15 -29.56 21.80
CA CYS A 676 17.45 -28.90 21.69
C CYS A 676 17.43 -27.45 22.19
N ARG A 677 18.59 -26.92 22.58
CA ARG A 677 18.79 -25.51 22.93
C ARG A 677 19.65 -24.79 21.89
N GLY A 678 19.33 -23.53 21.63
CA GLY A 678 20.02 -22.70 20.64
C GLY A 678 19.08 -21.67 20.01
N GLN A 679 19.10 -21.50 18.68
CA GLN A 679 18.23 -20.59 17.93
C GLN A 679 17.85 -21.12 16.55
N ASN A 680 16.66 -20.74 16.09
CA ASN A 680 16.32 -20.74 14.67
C ASN A 680 16.96 -19.50 14.04
N ALA A 681 17.88 -19.71 13.08
CA ALA A 681 18.77 -18.66 12.57
C ALA A 681 18.02 -17.48 11.97
N TYR A 682 16.93 -17.75 11.23
CA TYR A 682 16.13 -16.70 10.59
C TYR A 682 15.34 -15.84 11.59
N MET A 683 14.85 -16.44 12.69
CA MET A 683 14.13 -15.71 13.73
C MET A 683 15.06 -14.76 14.49
N LEU A 684 16.27 -15.24 14.81
CA LEU A 684 17.31 -14.40 15.41
C LEU A 684 17.72 -13.28 14.45
N ALA A 685 18.04 -13.61 13.19
CA ALA A 685 18.43 -12.63 12.17
C ALA A 685 17.42 -11.49 12.01
N LEU A 686 16.13 -11.82 11.91
CA LEU A 686 15.05 -10.84 11.83
C LEU A 686 14.99 -9.93 13.06
N THR A 687 15.13 -10.53 14.25
CA THR A 687 15.07 -9.81 15.53
C THR A 687 16.25 -8.84 15.66
N LEU A 688 17.45 -9.25 15.23
CA LEU A 688 18.65 -8.42 15.24
C LEU A 688 18.53 -7.21 14.30
N SER A 689 17.94 -7.38 13.12
CA SER A 689 17.68 -6.24 12.22
C SER A 689 16.71 -5.24 12.85
N GLY A 690 15.80 -5.69 13.73
CA GLY A 690 14.89 -4.82 14.46
C GLY A 690 15.60 -4.09 15.59
N LEU A 691 16.48 -4.79 16.29
CA LEU A 691 17.33 -4.23 17.33
C LEU A 691 18.32 -3.19 16.78
N ALA A 692 18.84 -3.40 15.57
CA ALA A 692 19.68 -2.42 14.88
C ALA A 692 18.92 -1.09 14.63
N ARG A 693 17.67 -1.16 14.17
CA ARG A 693 16.81 0.02 14.01
C ARG A 693 16.51 0.70 15.34
N TYR A 694 16.22 -0.07 16.38
CA TYR A 694 16.02 0.44 17.73
C TYR A 694 17.27 1.17 18.25
N HIS A 695 18.45 0.56 18.15
CA HIS A 695 19.70 1.18 18.57
C HIS A 695 19.99 2.46 17.77
N LYS A 696 19.75 2.48 16.46
CA LYS A 696 19.89 3.70 15.63
C LYS A 696 18.98 4.85 16.09
N ALA A 697 17.80 4.53 16.63
CA ALA A 697 16.86 5.51 17.14
C ALA A 697 17.21 6.02 18.55
N THR A 698 17.75 5.16 19.42
CA THR A 698 17.90 5.46 20.86
C THR A 698 19.33 5.71 21.31
N GLY A 699 20.33 5.16 20.61
CA GLY A 699 21.72 5.15 21.05
C GLY A 699 21.98 4.30 22.30
N ASP A 700 21.06 3.40 22.67
CA ASP A 700 21.20 2.56 23.87
C ASP A 700 22.42 1.62 23.78
N PRO A 701 23.48 1.82 24.60
CA PRO A 701 24.71 1.03 24.49
C PRO A 701 24.51 -0.46 24.79
N GLU A 702 23.52 -0.82 25.62
CA GLU A 702 23.22 -2.23 25.91
C GLU A 702 22.51 -2.89 24.72
N ALA A 703 21.73 -2.12 23.94
CA ALA A 703 21.15 -2.61 22.70
C ALA A 703 22.24 -2.95 21.67
N LEU A 704 23.30 -2.14 21.60
CA LEU A 704 24.46 -2.46 20.77
C LEU A 704 25.19 -3.71 21.26
N GLN A 705 25.40 -3.86 22.57
CA GLN A 705 25.99 -5.07 23.15
C GLN A 705 25.17 -6.32 22.80
N GLY A 706 23.84 -6.24 22.94
CA GLY A 706 22.93 -7.33 22.55
C GLY A 706 22.97 -7.63 21.06
N LEU A 707 23.05 -6.60 20.22
CA LEU A 707 23.18 -6.74 18.77
C LEU A 707 24.46 -7.51 18.40
N THR A 708 25.62 -7.09 18.93
CA THR A 708 26.90 -7.77 18.71
C THR A 708 26.85 -9.22 19.20
N ALA A 709 26.39 -9.46 20.44
CA ALA A 709 26.29 -10.80 21.01
C ALA A 709 25.36 -11.75 20.21
N GLY A 710 24.28 -11.22 19.64
CA GLY A 710 23.38 -11.98 18.78
C GLY A 710 24.00 -12.31 17.41
N ILE A 711 24.76 -11.38 16.83
CA ILE A 711 25.51 -11.63 15.58
C ILE A 711 26.60 -12.69 15.85
N ASP A 712 27.34 -12.57 16.95
CA ASP A 712 28.33 -13.56 17.41
C ASP A 712 27.70 -14.94 17.56
N GLN A 713 26.51 -15.02 18.18
CA GLN A 713 25.76 -16.26 18.31
C GLN A 713 25.42 -16.87 16.94
N LEU A 714 24.86 -16.06 16.02
CA LEU A 714 24.48 -16.53 14.70
C LEU A 714 25.69 -17.05 13.92
N ILE A 715 26.84 -16.37 14.03
CA ILE A 715 28.09 -16.79 13.41
C ILE A 715 28.58 -18.09 14.04
N ARG A 716 28.80 -18.11 15.36
CA ARG A 716 29.34 -19.27 16.08
C ARG A 716 28.50 -20.53 15.87
N ASP A 717 27.17 -20.40 15.90
CA ASP A 717 26.29 -21.55 15.99
C ASP A 717 25.74 -21.98 14.62
N CYS A 718 25.62 -21.06 13.65
CA CYS A 718 24.96 -21.32 12.37
C CYS A 718 25.84 -21.07 11.13
N TRP A 719 26.92 -20.29 11.19
CA TRP A 719 27.77 -20.03 10.03
C TRP A 719 28.44 -21.31 9.52
N ASN A 720 28.56 -21.42 8.21
CA ASN A 720 29.33 -22.48 7.55
C ASN A 720 30.37 -21.87 6.61
N GLN A 721 31.64 -21.95 7.00
CA GLN A 721 32.75 -21.37 6.24
C GLN A 721 32.89 -21.97 4.83
N LYS A 722 32.65 -23.28 4.66
CA LYS A 722 32.76 -23.95 3.35
C LYS A 722 31.71 -23.44 2.37
N HIS A 723 30.48 -23.26 2.85
CA HIS A 723 29.35 -22.86 2.02
C HIS A 723 29.13 -21.35 1.96
N ARG A 724 29.84 -20.58 2.80
CA ARG A 724 29.66 -19.13 2.97
C ARG A 724 28.20 -18.74 3.18
N ALA A 725 27.51 -19.52 4.00
CA ALA A 725 26.07 -19.45 4.24
C ALA A 725 25.73 -19.89 5.66
N TYR A 726 24.56 -19.49 6.14
CA TYR A 726 24.07 -19.86 7.47
C TYR A 726 23.17 -21.10 7.40
N ARG A 727 23.34 -22.00 8.37
CA ARG A 727 22.36 -23.06 8.66
C ARG A 727 21.06 -22.45 9.15
N THR A 728 19.95 -23.16 8.95
CA THR A 728 18.60 -22.73 9.36
C THR A 728 18.41 -22.73 10.88
N THR A 729 19.24 -23.50 11.60
CA THR A 729 19.16 -23.68 13.05
C THR A 729 20.54 -24.00 13.62
N SER A 730 20.76 -23.65 14.89
CA SER A 730 21.94 -24.05 15.66
C SER A 730 21.88 -25.51 16.14
N CYS A 731 20.76 -26.21 15.89
CA CYS A 731 20.56 -27.58 16.33
C CYS A 731 21.67 -28.49 15.79
N LYS A 732 22.41 -29.13 16.71
CA LYS A 732 23.53 -30.01 16.36
C LYS A 732 23.11 -31.16 15.45
N HIS A 733 21.88 -31.63 15.57
CA HIS A 733 21.33 -32.73 14.78
C HIS A 733 21.09 -32.35 13.32
N TYR A 734 20.99 -31.07 12.98
CA TYR A 734 20.84 -30.58 11.61
C TYR A 734 22.19 -30.21 10.96
N ARG A 735 23.32 -30.38 11.65
CA ARG A 735 24.64 -29.95 11.13
C ARG A 735 25.09 -30.66 9.85
N HIS A 736 24.57 -31.88 9.63
CA HIS A 736 24.85 -32.68 8.44
C HIS A 736 24.17 -32.13 7.17
N ILE A 737 23.12 -31.30 7.33
CA ILE A 737 22.44 -30.67 6.20
C ILE A 737 23.24 -29.42 5.79
N PRO A 738 23.80 -29.37 4.58
CA PRO A 738 24.53 -28.20 4.10
C PRO A 738 23.56 -27.03 3.90
N PRO A 739 23.95 -25.78 4.26
CA PRO A 739 23.10 -24.63 3.99
C PRO A 739 23.02 -24.32 2.50
N SER A 740 21.83 -23.90 2.05
CA SER A 740 21.62 -23.36 0.70
C SER A 740 22.32 -22.01 0.53
N GLY A 741 22.81 -21.71 -0.68
CA GLY A 741 23.35 -20.39 -0.98
C GLY A 741 22.27 -19.28 -0.88
N GLN A 742 21.06 -19.56 -1.37
CA GLN A 742 19.90 -18.70 -1.14
C GLN A 742 19.21 -19.14 0.15
N ASN A 743 19.53 -18.47 1.27
CA ASN A 743 19.01 -18.78 2.60
C ASN A 743 18.50 -17.52 3.32
N SER A 744 17.42 -17.67 4.09
CA SER A 744 16.76 -16.56 4.77
C SER A 744 17.59 -15.89 5.88
N PRO A 745 18.44 -16.58 6.68
CA PRO A 745 19.23 -15.88 7.68
C PRO A 745 20.19 -14.87 7.06
N ALA A 746 20.83 -15.18 5.92
CA ALA A 746 21.70 -14.23 5.22
C ALA A 746 20.95 -12.98 4.77
N ALA A 747 19.72 -13.12 4.27
CA ALA A 747 18.90 -11.97 3.86
C ALA A 747 18.43 -11.15 5.07
N LEU A 748 17.94 -11.82 6.11
CA LEU A 748 17.30 -11.17 7.24
C LEU A 748 18.29 -10.48 8.20
N ILE A 749 19.57 -10.89 8.21
CA ILE A 749 20.61 -10.29 9.06
C ILE A 749 21.30 -9.08 8.42
N CYS A 750 21.13 -8.84 7.12
CA CYS A 750 21.89 -7.85 6.36
C CYS A 750 21.94 -6.47 7.02
N GLN A 751 20.79 -5.96 7.47
CA GLN A 751 20.71 -4.67 8.15
C GLN A 751 21.50 -4.65 9.47
N ALA A 752 21.39 -5.70 10.28
CA ALA A 752 22.07 -5.82 11.56
C ALA A 752 23.60 -5.81 11.40
N ILE A 753 24.16 -6.67 10.55
CA ILE A 753 25.62 -6.77 10.36
C ILE A 753 26.19 -5.50 9.72
N ALA A 754 25.50 -4.93 8.71
CA ALA A 754 25.97 -3.70 8.09
C ALA A 754 26.02 -2.54 9.09
N TYR A 755 24.98 -2.39 9.90
CA TYR A 755 24.91 -1.37 10.93
C TYR A 755 25.94 -1.58 12.04
N GLU A 756 25.95 -2.75 12.67
CA GLU A 756 26.85 -3.05 13.79
C GLU A 756 28.32 -2.93 13.39
N SER A 757 28.73 -3.58 12.30
CA SER A 757 30.15 -3.56 11.88
C SER A 757 30.63 -2.18 11.44
N SER A 758 29.73 -1.32 10.95
CA SER A 758 30.07 0.07 10.64
C SER A 758 30.34 0.91 11.88
N LEU A 759 29.69 0.57 13.00
CA LEU A 759 29.81 1.30 14.25
C LEU A 759 30.93 0.77 15.14
N THR A 760 31.11 -0.55 15.21
CA THR A 760 32.09 -1.21 16.09
C THR A 760 33.45 -1.42 15.41
N GLY A 761 33.52 -1.33 14.08
CA GLY A 761 34.71 -1.68 13.31
C GLY A 761 34.99 -3.18 13.27
N ASN A 762 34.03 -4.04 13.64
CA ASN A 762 34.21 -5.49 13.66
C ASN A 762 34.46 -6.05 12.24
N VAL A 763 35.73 -6.37 11.98
CA VAL A 763 36.21 -6.81 10.67
C VAL A 763 35.65 -8.18 10.28
N GLU A 764 35.44 -9.07 11.26
CA GLU A 764 34.98 -10.43 11.01
C GLU A 764 33.49 -10.47 10.70
N HIS A 765 32.66 -9.71 11.45
CA HIS A 765 31.24 -9.52 11.13
C HIS A 765 31.07 -8.97 9.73
N ARG A 766 31.87 -7.94 9.38
CA ARG A 766 31.86 -7.34 8.06
C ARG A 766 32.23 -8.35 6.97
N ARG A 767 33.28 -9.15 7.18
CA ARG A 767 33.74 -10.19 6.25
C ARG A 767 32.64 -11.22 6.01
N ILE A 768 32.08 -11.78 7.08
CA ILE A 768 31.03 -12.80 7.01
C ILE A 768 29.77 -12.24 6.35
N GLY A 769 29.33 -11.03 6.72
CA GLY A 769 28.17 -10.39 6.11
C GLY A 769 28.35 -10.20 4.60
N ARG A 770 29.53 -9.74 4.16
CA ARG A 770 29.87 -9.62 2.73
C ARG A 770 29.83 -10.96 2.02
N GLU A 771 30.46 -11.99 2.58
CA GLU A 771 30.48 -13.34 2.00
C GLU A 771 29.08 -13.95 1.91
N ALA A 772 28.28 -13.85 2.97
CA ALA A 772 26.91 -14.34 3.01
C ALA A 772 26.04 -13.63 1.96
N LEU A 773 26.14 -12.30 1.87
CA LEU A 773 25.38 -11.51 0.90
C LEU A 773 25.78 -11.81 -0.55
N THR A 774 27.07 -11.97 -0.81
CA THR A 774 27.58 -12.33 -2.14
C THR A 774 27.06 -13.71 -2.57
N THR A 775 27.11 -14.69 -1.67
CA THR A 775 26.57 -16.04 -1.89
C THR A 775 25.06 -16.02 -2.13
N LEU A 776 24.33 -15.25 -1.32
CA LEU A 776 22.87 -15.08 -1.42
C LEU A 776 22.46 -14.54 -2.79
N ILE A 777 23.10 -13.45 -3.23
CA ILE A 777 22.80 -12.80 -4.52
C ILE A 777 23.13 -13.75 -5.67
N ALA A 778 24.31 -14.37 -5.68
CA ALA A 778 24.72 -15.28 -6.74
C ALA A 778 23.76 -16.49 -6.87
N ALA A 779 23.35 -17.07 -5.73
CA ALA A 779 22.38 -18.16 -5.71
C ALA A 779 20.99 -17.70 -6.17
N GLY A 780 20.57 -16.49 -5.77
CA GLY A 780 19.32 -15.87 -6.20
C GLY A 780 19.23 -15.71 -7.71
N ILE A 781 20.28 -15.19 -8.35
CA ILE A 781 20.38 -15.04 -9.81
C ILE A 781 20.33 -16.41 -10.49
N LYS A 782 21.09 -17.38 -9.98
CA LYS A 782 21.09 -18.76 -10.50
C LYS A 782 19.70 -19.40 -10.45
N ASN A 783 18.86 -19.00 -9.51
CA ASN A 783 17.51 -19.52 -9.32
C ASN A 783 16.42 -18.77 -10.13
N LEU A 784 16.75 -17.65 -10.77
CA LEU A 784 15.79 -16.93 -11.62
C LEU A 784 15.18 -17.81 -12.73
N PRO A 785 15.98 -18.56 -13.54
CA PRO A 785 15.45 -19.36 -14.63
C PRO A 785 14.83 -20.70 -14.21
N THR A 786 14.86 -21.07 -12.93
CA THR A 786 14.35 -22.37 -12.47
C THR A 786 12.88 -22.28 -12.03
N ASP A 787 12.22 -23.41 -11.81
CA ASP A 787 10.87 -23.46 -11.22
C ASP A 787 10.84 -23.19 -9.70
N ASN A 788 11.96 -22.82 -9.08
CA ASN A 788 11.99 -22.48 -7.66
C ASN A 788 11.00 -21.34 -7.34
N LEU A 789 10.18 -21.46 -6.31
CA LEU A 789 9.09 -20.53 -5.96
C LEU A 789 7.93 -20.47 -6.98
N LYS A 790 7.87 -21.33 -8.00
CA LYS A 790 6.71 -21.41 -8.89
C LYS A 790 5.46 -21.70 -8.06
N GLY A 791 4.45 -20.84 -8.22
CA GLY A 791 3.22 -20.92 -7.43
C GLY A 791 3.35 -20.49 -5.97
N GLN A 792 4.38 -19.73 -5.59
CA GLN A 792 4.56 -19.08 -4.28
C GLN A 792 5.58 -17.93 -4.33
N THR A 793 5.60 -17.17 -5.43
CA THR A 793 6.66 -16.19 -5.69
C THR A 793 6.76 -15.13 -4.61
N GLY A 794 5.63 -14.67 -4.07
CA GLY A 794 5.63 -13.63 -3.04
C GLY A 794 6.27 -14.04 -1.71
N TYR A 795 6.32 -15.33 -1.36
CA TYR A 795 7.09 -15.82 -0.20
C TYR A 795 8.59 -15.52 -0.34
N GLY A 796 9.08 -15.41 -1.58
CA GLY A 796 10.45 -15.00 -1.87
C GLY A 796 10.79 -13.56 -1.45
N SER A 797 9.78 -12.72 -1.13
CA SER A 797 9.98 -11.33 -0.68
C SER A 797 10.82 -11.22 0.59
N MET A 798 10.82 -12.25 1.45
CA MET A 798 11.71 -12.40 2.60
C MET A 798 13.19 -12.13 2.28
N MET A 799 13.61 -12.48 1.07
CA MET A 799 15.00 -12.32 0.62
C MET A 799 15.39 -10.86 0.39
N PHE A 800 14.44 -9.92 0.41
CA PHE A 800 14.64 -8.54 0.00
C PHE A 800 14.26 -7.52 1.08
N LEU A 801 13.62 -7.91 2.18
CA LEU A 801 13.16 -6.97 3.21
C LEU A 801 14.29 -6.20 3.90
N PHE A 802 15.39 -6.88 4.25
CA PHE A 802 16.55 -6.30 4.94
C PHE A 802 17.84 -6.29 4.08
N THR A 803 17.86 -7.03 2.97
CA THR A 803 19.02 -7.16 2.08
C THR A 803 19.53 -5.84 1.50
N PRO A 804 18.67 -4.91 1.03
CA PRO A 804 19.10 -3.58 0.57
C PRO A 804 19.98 -2.80 1.56
N TYR A 805 19.72 -2.92 2.87
CA TYR A 805 20.51 -2.26 3.91
C TYR A 805 21.89 -2.89 4.11
N GLY A 806 22.09 -4.12 3.60
CA GLY A 806 23.37 -4.82 3.61
C GLY A 806 24.29 -4.47 2.43
N LEU A 807 23.77 -3.85 1.37
CA LEU A 807 24.52 -3.54 0.16
C LEU A 807 25.82 -2.73 0.39
N PRO A 808 25.91 -1.79 1.35
CA PRO A 808 27.17 -1.11 1.68
C PRO A 808 28.32 -2.04 2.08
N LEU A 809 28.04 -3.28 2.53
CA LEU A 809 29.08 -4.28 2.79
C LEU A 809 29.86 -4.64 1.52
N LEU A 810 29.23 -4.52 0.34
CA LEU A 810 29.82 -4.78 -0.98
C LEU A 810 30.59 -3.58 -1.54
N GLU A 811 30.30 -2.35 -1.08
CA GLU A 811 30.82 -1.12 -1.70
C GLU A 811 32.18 -0.67 -1.15
N ASN A 812 32.52 -0.98 0.11
CA ASN A 812 33.73 -0.41 0.72
C ASN A 812 34.99 -1.22 0.38
N GLN A 813 35.76 -0.68 -0.57
CA GLN A 813 37.22 -0.62 -0.52
C GLN A 813 37.64 0.82 -0.18
N SER A 814 38.65 0.99 0.67
CA SER A 814 39.48 2.20 0.61
C SER A 814 40.23 2.18 -0.73
N PRO A 815 40.44 3.32 -1.41
CA PRO A 815 41.36 3.37 -2.54
C PRO A 815 42.72 2.84 -2.09
N ARG A 816 43.32 1.91 -2.85
CA ARG A 816 44.70 1.48 -2.64
C ARG A 816 45.56 2.74 -2.52
N ALA A 817 46.30 2.87 -1.42
CA ALA A 817 47.40 3.81 -1.37
C ALA A 817 48.29 3.54 -2.59
N THR A 818 48.45 4.55 -3.43
CA THR A 818 49.43 4.51 -4.51
C THR A 818 50.78 4.27 -3.82
N PRO A 819 51.57 3.26 -4.20
CA PRO A 819 52.93 3.16 -3.67
C PRO A 819 53.64 4.46 -4.03
N PRO A 820 54.46 5.05 -3.13
CA PRO A 820 55.31 6.15 -3.54
C PRO A 820 56.11 5.66 -4.74
N ARG A 821 56.04 6.40 -5.85
CA ARG A 821 56.94 6.18 -6.99
C ARG A 821 58.34 6.49 -6.48
N GLY A 822 59.02 5.46 -6.00
CA GLY A 822 60.42 5.47 -5.64
C GLY A 822 61.26 5.09 -6.86
N ARG A 823 61.69 6.11 -7.60
CA ARG A 823 62.93 6.32 -8.37
C ARG A 823 62.65 7.14 -9.62
#